data_AF-G0GA51-F1
#
_entry.id   AF-G0GA51-F1
#
_cell.length_a   1.000
_cell.length_b   1.000
_cell.length_c   1.000
_cell.angle_alpha   90.00
_cell.angle_beta   90.00
_cell.angle_gamma   90.00
#
_symmetry.space_group_name_H-M   'P 1'
#
loop_
_entity.id
_entity.type
_entity.pdbx_description
1 polymer ?
#
loop_
_entity_poly.entity_id
_entity_poly.type
_entity_poly.pdbx_seq_one_letter_code
_entity_poly.pdbx_strand_id
1 'polypeptide(L)'
;MKHGNTRTLIETQYTLSDLMKQVEDQLREEVRHTYKTYLEHLLETLREEAVGRPRYARGEAEKAPYYRYGYRKWKSVQTPWGPIEDVRVPRIRTGGGKEVKLVAYEQRLVALAEQLLLGYVGGMSARTWAILLRELGIGEAHPQTLLRLIKRLREEKEQWRRRSLRGVKALVLDGVWAKRRGRGQKKLVVLSAVGVKEDGSHELLDWVVAEQEDQASYERLLTRLYERGLHEVELVVADEAEGIRQAVETVYPEAKKQVCLWHLQGTLEQKLLQDMGERKGKNADLQKERRAFRAEYWKLFEAGGKEDAARALEAFVKKWAAKAPRMTASLLWRKDRLFSYLELPYEWKEKVRTSNLAENMFRHMRSFLRRYPGYMSRAHADEVVGLYVVGMQVIQEVGRRTPTGSSSISTLLLDSAGVHPLLAFLGKTGLLLWVSFSGMRREPMGVNLAGRSFLSLFDFTAEEIRYLLRLSHELKGLRRAGVRRRLLEGRHVVLIFEKTSTRTRCAFEVAAADEGAHVTFLTNSQLGKKESLEDTARVLGRFYDGIGFRGYAQETVEALARYSGVPVWNGLTDECHPTQALADVMTIEEYVRKPLSQVKLVFVGDARNNVARSLLVISAKLGMHFVAVCPPALSPDAEFLARAEEVARGTGARIEITDDLDGVEGADALYTDVWVSMGEEEKLEERIRLLEPYRVDMALIARTGNPEVLFLHCLPSFHDTNTEMGRLVYERFGIKEMEVSDEVFRSRHSVVFEEAENRLHTIKAVMLATLGAV
;
A
#
# COMPACT_ATOMS: atom_id res chain seq x y z
N MET A 1 23.18 -47.10 71.18
CA MET A 1 21.97 -47.00 70.33
C MET A 1 22.25 -46.05 69.19
N LYS A 2 21.94 -46.51 67.98
CA LYS A 2 22.15 -45.85 66.69
C LYS A 2 21.08 -44.77 66.43
N HIS A 3 21.54 -43.69 65.80
CA HIS A 3 20.99 -43.03 64.61
C HIS A 3 19.68 -42.22 64.72
N GLY A 4 19.76 -41.00 64.17
CA GLY A 4 18.58 -40.27 63.71
C GLY A 4 18.79 -38.77 63.52
N ASN A 5 19.83 -38.36 62.80
CA ASN A 5 20.04 -36.96 62.41
C ASN A 5 19.08 -36.64 61.24
N THR A 6 17.94 -35.99 61.49
CA THR A 6 17.00 -35.58 60.43
C THR A 6 17.20 -34.10 60.13
N ARG A 7 17.97 -33.80 59.08
CA ARG A 7 18.00 -32.48 58.44
C ARG A 7 16.61 -32.18 57.87
N THR A 8 15.92 -31.18 58.42
CA THR A 8 14.72 -30.61 57.82
C THR A 8 15.15 -29.78 56.60
N LEU A 9 15.00 -30.34 55.41
CA LEU A 9 15.10 -29.60 54.15
C LEU A 9 13.89 -28.66 54.06
N ILE A 10 14.15 -27.35 54.02
CA ILE A 10 13.14 -26.35 53.65
C ILE A 10 13.00 -26.46 52.13
N GLU A 11 12.01 -27.21 51.66
CA GLU A 11 11.60 -27.19 50.25
C GLU A 11 10.89 -25.87 49.95
N THR A 12 11.62 -24.89 49.44
CA THR A 12 10.99 -23.77 48.70
C THR A 12 10.43 -24.31 47.39
N GLN A 13 9.12 -24.61 47.36
CA GLN A 13 8.41 -24.97 46.14
C GLN A 13 8.13 -23.69 45.32
N TYR A 14 8.88 -23.48 44.25
CA TYR A 14 8.52 -22.51 43.20
C TYR A 14 7.47 -23.14 42.28
N THR A 15 6.42 -22.41 41.92
CA THR A 15 5.50 -22.89 40.89
C THR A 15 6.13 -22.72 39.50
N LEU A 16 5.67 -23.50 38.51
CA LEU A 16 6.10 -23.32 37.12
C LEU A 16 5.80 -21.90 36.62
N SER A 17 4.69 -21.30 37.06
CA SER A 17 4.39 -19.90 36.73
C SER A 17 5.39 -18.91 37.35
N ASP A 18 5.88 -19.16 38.57
CA ASP A 18 6.89 -18.30 39.18
C ASP A 18 8.23 -18.42 38.45
N LEU A 19 8.63 -19.63 38.08
CA LEU A 19 9.82 -19.89 37.27
C LEU A 19 9.71 -19.28 35.87
N MET A 20 8.56 -19.44 35.21
CA MET A 20 8.31 -18.83 33.90
C MET A 20 8.33 -17.32 33.96
N LYS A 21 7.73 -16.71 35.00
CA LYS A 21 7.77 -15.27 35.20
C LYS A 21 9.19 -14.78 35.46
N GLN A 22 9.97 -15.52 36.23
CA GLN A 22 11.37 -15.20 36.49
C GLN A 22 12.23 -15.29 35.21
N VAL A 23 11.98 -16.29 34.37
CA VAL A 23 12.61 -16.43 33.05
C VAL A 23 12.18 -15.29 32.11
N GLU A 24 10.91 -14.94 32.08
CA GLU A 24 10.40 -13.79 31.30
C GLU A 24 11.02 -12.47 31.76
N ASP A 25 11.15 -12.24 33.07
CA ASP A 25 11.74 -11.03 33.63
C ASP A 25 13.24 -10.95 33.28
N GLN A 26 13.97 -12.07 33.35
CA GLN A 26 15.37 -12.16 32.91
C GLN A 26 15.52 -11.87 31.41
N LEU A 27 14.70 -12.49 30.56
CA LEU A 27 14.70 -12.25 29.12
C LEU A 27 14.38 -10.78 28.78
N ARG A 28 13.42 -10.17 29.49
CA ARG A 28 13.08 -8.75 29.31
C ARG A 28 14.24 -7.83 29.68
N GLU A 29 14.99 -8.15 30.72
CA GLU A 29 16.17 -7.38 31.12
C GLU A 29 17.32 -7.51 30.10
N GLU A 30 17.55 -8.72 29.59
CA GLU A 30 18.55 -8.98 28.55
C GLU A 30 18.21 -8.29 27.21
N VAL A 31 16.93 -8.31 26.82
CA VAL A 31 16.44 -7.59 25.64
C VAL A 31 16.61 -6.08 25.84
N ARG A 32 16.25 -5.51 27.00
CA ARG A 32 16.45 -4.08 27.30
C ARG A 32 17.93 -3.68 27.26
N HIS A 33 18.82 -4.51 27.80
CA HIS A 33 20.26 -4.29 27.73
C HIS A 33 20.76 -4.31 26.27
N THR A 34 20.31 -5.27 25.47
CA THR A 34 20.67 -5.38 24.05
C THR A 34 20.22 -4.15 23.25
N TYR A 35 18.98 -3.70 23.47
CA TYR A 35 18.47 -2.48 22.85
C TYR A 35 19.26 -1.23 23.25
N LYS A 36 19.65 -1.12 24.53
CA LYS A 36 20.50 -0.03 25.03
C LYS A 36 21.82 0.02 24.27
N THR A 37 22.51 -1.12 24.18
CA THR A 37 23.81 -1.23 23.50
C THR A 37 23.70 -0.87 22.03
N TYR A 38 22.67 -1.37 21.34
CA TYR A 38 22.45 -1.09 19.93
C TYR A 38 22.14 0.40 19.68
N LEU A 39 21.29 0.99 20.53
CA LEU A 39 20.95 2.41 20.46
C LEU A 39 22.19 3.30 20.68
N GLU A 40 23.00 3.01 21.70
CA GLU A 40 24.26 3.75 21.94
C GLU A 40 25.24 3.60 20.77
N HIS A 41 25.29 2.42 20.13
CA HIS A 41 26.13 2.17 18.97
C HIS A 41 25.68 2.98 17.74
N LEU A 42 24.39 2.98 17.41
CA LEU A 42 23.85 3.80 16.32
C LEU A 42 24.10 5.29 16.53
N LEU A 43 23.94 5.76 17.77
CA LEU A 43 24.23 7.15 18.13
C LEU A 43 25.71 7.49 17.94
N GLU A 44 26.61 6.53 18.18
CA GLU A 44 28.04 6.70 17.90
C GLU A 44 28.33 6.78 16.42
N THR A 45 27.76 5.90 15.60
CA THR A 45 27.90 5.92 14.14
C THR A 45 27.48 7.27 13.56
N LEU A 46 26.33 7.79 14.02
CA LEU A 46 25.85 9.13 13.64
C LEU A 46 26.83 10.25 14.06
N ARG A 47 27.49 10.12 15.21
CA ARG A 47 28.55 11.06 15.62
C ARG A 47 29.74 11.00 14.68
N GLU A 48 30.13 9.81 14.22
CA GLU A 48 31.28 9.62 13.34
C GLU A 48 31.05 10.24 11.97
N GLU A 49 29.86 10.02 11.41
CA GLU A 49 29.40 10.65 10.16
C GLU A 49 29.38 12.18 10.29
N ALA A 50 28.79 12.72 11.36
CA ALA A 50 28.71 14.17 11.55
C ALA A 50 30.08 14.83 11.76
N VAL A 51 31.03 14.12 12.38
CA VAL A 51 32.41 14.62 12.57
C VAL A 51 33.30 14.31 11.33
N GLY A 52 32.83 13.45 10.43
CA GLY A 52 33.55 13.04 9.22
C GLY A 52 34.78 12.17 9.48
N ARG A 53 34.90 11.54 10.66
CA ARG A 53 36.04 10.67 10.99
C ARG A 53 35.75 9.67 12.13
N PRO A 54 36.38 8.48 12.09
CA PRO A 54 36.24 7.46 13.13
C PRO A 54 36.81 7.89 14.49
N ARG A 55 36.37 7.20 15.55
CA ARG A 55 36.89 7.37 16.91
C ARG A 55 38.40 7.11 16.88
N TYR A 56 39.19 8.06 17.38
CA TYR A 56 40.68 8.05 17.46
C TYR A 56 41.46 8.49 16.21
N ALA A 57 40.83 8.78 15.07
CA ALA A 57 41.53 9.33 13.91
C ALA A 57 41.95 10.80 14.15
N ARG A 58 43.26 11.09 14.06
CA ARG A 58 43.82 12.47 14.13
C ARG A 58 43.86 13.07 12.71
N GLY A 59 43.50 14.34 12.57
CA GLY A 59 43.52 15.06 11.29
C GLY A 59 43.72 16.56 11.53
N GLU A 60 44.24 17.26 10.52
CA GLU A 60 44.60 18.68 10.56
C GLU A 60 43.44 19.56 11.04
N ALA A 61 43.72 20.43 12.02
CA ALA A 61 42.70 21.07 12.86
C ALA A 61 41.81 22.10 12.13
N GLU A 62 42.17 22.51 10.91
CA GLU A 62 41.66 23.75 10.29
C GLU A 62 40.45 23.60 9.36
N LYS A 63 39.97 22.38 9.04
CA LYS A 63 38.86 22.20 8.07
C LYS A 63 37.66 21.34 8.51
N ALA A 64 37.56 20.93 9.78
CA ALA A 64 36.42 20.13 10.23
C ALA A 64 35.29 21.01 10.83
N PRO A 65 34.06 20.99 10.29
CA PRO A 65 32.96 21.83 10.80
C PRO A 65 32.43 21.43 12.18
N TYR A 66 32.67 20.18 12.62
CA TYR A 66 32.21 19.64 13.90
C TYR A 66 33.28 18.82 14.65
N TYR A 67 33.24 18.86 15.99
CA TYR A 67 34.19 18.19 16.89
C TYR A 67 33.46 17.37 17.96
N ARG A 68 34.03 16.24 18.39
CA ARG A 68 33.47 15.39 19.46
C ARG A 68 33.50 16.13 20.80
N TYR A 69 32.40 16.06 21.58
CA TYR A 69 32.23 16.80 22.84
C TYR A 69 31.66 15.93 23.99
N GLY A 70 32.24 14.74 24.21
CA GLY A 70 31.81 13.83 25.28
C GLY A 70 30.38 13.30 25.10
N TYR A 71 29.70 13.04 26.22
CA TYR A 71 28.38 12.40 26.28
C TYR A 71 27.43 13.13 27.23
N ARG A 72 26.13 13.06 26.96
CA ARG A 72 25.06 13.31 27.93
C ARG A 72 24.31 12.00 28.21
N LYS A 73 23.60 11.93 29.34
CA LYS A 73 22.73 10.78 29.64
C LYS A 73 21.28 11.13 29.34
N TRP A 74 20.57 10.22 28.65
CA TRP A 74 19.11 10.20 28.72
C TRP A 74 18.70 9.38 29.95
N LYS A 75 17.90 9.99 30.84
CA LYS A 75 17.49 9.37 32.10
C LYS A 75 16.67 8.09 31.88
N SER A 76 15.74 8.11 30.91
CA SER A 76 14.91 6.95 30.56
C SER A 76 14.42 7.02 29.12
N VAL A 77 14.51 5.90 28.39
CA VAL A 77 13.95 5.71 27.04
C VAL A 77 12.87 4.63 27.12
N GLN A 78 11.64 4.95 26.72
CA GLN A 78 10.52 4.01 26.75
C GLN A 78 10.59 3.04 25.56
N THR A 79 10.46 1.75 25.83
CA THR A 79 10.44 0.69 24.80
C THR A 79 9.29 -0.30 25.06
N PRO A 80 8.90 -1.13 24.07
CA PRO A 80 7.90 -2.19 24.25
C PRO A 80 8.20 -3.16 25.41
N TRP A 81 9.47 -3.26 25.80
CA TRP A 81 9.99 -4.20 26.80
C TRP A 81 10.23 -3.53 28.16
N GLY A 82 9.88 -2.25 28.31
CA GLY A 82 10.07 -1.45 29.52
C GLY A 82 11.04 -0.28 29.34
N PRO A 83 11.25 0.54 30.39
CA PRO A 83 12.18 1.67 30.32
C PRO A 83 13.64 1.17 30.27
N ILE A 84 14.43 1.81 29.40
CA ILE A 84 15.90 1.70 29.36
C ILE A 84 16.49 2.92 30.04
N GLU A 85 17.25 2.72 31.11
CA GLU A 85 17.84 3.80 31.89
C GLU A 85 19.27 4.11 31.45
N ASP A 86 19.72 5.35 31.71
CA ASP A 86 21.11 5.79 31.54
C ASP A 86 21.70 5.56 30.13
N VAL A 87 20.94 5.86 29.07
CA VAL A 87 21.45 5.76 27.69
C VAL A 87 22.47 6.88 27.42
N ARG A 88 23.68 6.52 26.99
CA ARG A 88 24.74 7.46 26.63
C ARG A 88 24.50 8.05 25.25
N VAL A 89 24.30 9.36 25.21
CA VAL A 89 24.08 10.10 23.99
C VAL A 89 25.33 10.93 23.66
N PRO A 90 26.03 10.63 22.57
CA PRO A 90 27.18 11.40 22.12
C PRO A 90 26.81 12.86 21.83
N ARG A 91 27.77 13.76 22.06
CA ARG A 91 27.64 15.19 21.74
C ARG A 91 28.71 15.63 20.74
N ILE A 92 28.38 16.64 19.94
CA ILE A 92 29.31 17.33 19.04
C ILE A 92 29.22 18.85 19.24
N ARG A 93 30.26 19.57 18.83
CA ARG A 93 30.31 21.05 18.85
C ARG A 93 30.84 21.60 17.53
N THR A 94 30.51 22.83 17.17
CA THR A 94 31.13 23.52 16.02
C THR A 94 32.49 24.11 16.39
N GLY A 95 33.26 24.56 15.39
CA GLY A 95 34.52 25.29 15.60
C GLY A 95 34.39 26.54 16.47
N GLY A 96 33.19 27.13 16.56
CA GLY A 96 32.87 28.25 17.46
C GLY A 96 32.38 27.85 18.86
N GLY A 97 32.52 26.58 19.26
CA GLY A 97 32.22 26.11 20.62
C GLY A 97 30.75 25.83 20.95
N LYS A 98 29.82 26.00 20.00
CA LYS A 98 28.39 25.71 20.23
C LYS A 98 28.10 24.22 20.13
N GLU A 99 27.44 23.65 21.14
CA GLU A 99 26.97 22.26 21.11
C GLU A 99 25.89 22.07 20.04
N VAL A 100 26.01 21.00 19.26
CA VAL A 100 25.03 20.59 18.25
C VAL A 100 24.45 19.24 18.68
N LYS A 101 23.11 19.18 18.74
CA LYS A 101 22.37 17.97 19.13
C LYS A 101 22.35 17.01 17.93
N LEU A 102 22.95 15.82 18.07
CA LEU A 102 22.94 14.76 17.05
C LEU A 102 21.54 14.16 16.86
N VAL A 103 20.89 13.84 17.97
CA VAL A 103 19.54 13.25 17.99
C VAL A 103 18.71 13.97 19.04
N ALA A 104 17.45 14.12 18.68
CA ALA A 104 16.45 14.79 19.48
C ALA A 104 15.54 13.69 20.07
N TYR A 105 15.27 13.76 21.39
CA TYR A 105 14.42 12.81 22.12
C TYR A 105 12.91 13.10 21.93
N GLU A 106 12.22 12.44 21.00
CA GLU A 106 10.75 12.60 20.86
C GLU A 106 10.01 11.47 21.55
N GLN A 107 8.94 11.80 22.27
CA GLN A 107 8.24 10.82 23.11
C GLN A 107 7.19 9.96 22.41
N ARG A 108 6.84 10.09 21.11
CA ARG A 108 5.93 9.14 20.40
C ARG A 108 5.76 9.43 18.89
N LEU A 109 5.61 8.36 18.10
CA LEU A 109 5.42 8.33 16.65
C LEU A 109 4.04 8.84 16.17
N VAL A 110 4.02 9.62 15.10
CA VAL A 110 2.82 10.12 14.38
C VAL A 110 1.82 9.02 14.00
N ALA A 111 2.28 7.80 13.72
CA ALA A 111 1.42 6.63 13.45
C ALA A 111 0.51 6.27 14.64
N LEU A 112 0.94 6.58 15.87
CA LEU A 112 0.12 6.40 17.07
C LEU A 112 -1.08 7.36 17.08
N ALA A 113 -0.93 8.59 16.59
CA ALA A 113 -1.99 9.62 16.59
C ALA A 113 -3.17 9.25 15.67
N GLU A 114 -2.88 8.62 14.52
CA GLU A 114 -3.92 8.14 13.60
C GLU A 114 -4.67 6.92 14.17
N GLN A 115 -3.94 5.98 14.78
CA GLN A 115 -4.52 4.81 15.45
C GLN A 115 -5.30 5.20 16.72
N LEU A 116 -4.82 6.24 17.44
CA LEU A 116 -5.48 6.90 18.57
C LEU A 116 -6.85 7.46 18.16
N LEU A 117 -6.88 8.20 17.06
CA LEU A 117 -8.09 8.79 16.49
C LEU A 117 -9.08 7.71 16.05
N LEU A 118 -8.62 6.67 15.33
CA LEU A 118 -9.45 5.57 14.86
C LEU A 118 -10.07 4.74 16.00
N GLY A 119 -9.30 4.43 17.04
CA GLY A 119 -9.80 3.67 18.20
C GLY A 119 -10.85 4.44 19.01
N TYR A 120 -10.60 5.73 19.28
CA TYR A 120 -11.56 6.57 20.01
C TYR A 120 -12.83 6.82 19.19
N VAL A 121 -12.66 7.23 17.92
CA VAL A 121 -13.76 7.40 16.98
C VAL A 121 -14.56 6.11 16.84
N GLY A 122 -13.90 4.94 16.91
CA GLY A 122 -14.42 3.56 16.96
C GLY A 122 -15.38 3.24 18.10
N GLY A 123 -15.54 4.13 19.07
CA GLY A 123 -16.31 3.88 20.29
C GLY A 123 -15.59 2.94 21.26
N MET A 124 -14.27 2.73 21.11
CA MET A 124 -13.50 2.01 22.13
C MET A 124 -13.43 2.84 23.41
N SER A 125 -13.62 2.19 24.55
CA SER A 125 -13.39 2.84 25.84
C SER A 125 -11.90 3.14 26.01
N ALA A 126 -11.58 4.22 26.73
CA ALA A 126 -10.17 4.56 27.02
C ALA A 126 -9.41 3.43 27.73
N ARG A 127 -10.12 2.55 28.45
CA ARG A 127 -9.55 1.34 29.08
C ARG A 127 -9.26 0.24 28.07
N THR A 128 -10.21 -0.07 27.18
CA THR A 128 -10.04 -1.05 26.10
C THR A 128 -8.88 -0.66 25.18
N TRP A 129 -8.68 0.64 24.99
CA TRP A 129 -7.60 1.14 24.16
C TRP A 129 -6.22 1.07 24.85
N ALA A 130 -6.15 1.35 26.17
CA ALA A 130 -4.92 1.17 26.94
C ALA A 130 -4.44 -0.29 26.95
N ILE A 131 -5.38 -1.25 26.94
CA ILE A 131 -5.09 -2.68 26.78
C ILE A 131 -4.53 -2.95 25.39
N LEU A 132 -5.16 -2.43 24.34
CA LEU A 132 -4.75 -2.65 22.95
C LEU A 132 -3.34 -2.10 22.65
N LEU A 133 -2.97 -0.94 23.22
CA LEU A 133 -1.59 -0.45 23.09
C LEU A 133 -0.55 -1.31 23.78
N ARG A 134 -0.92 -1.90 24.93
CA ARG A 134 -0.06 -2.83 25.64
C ARG A 134 0.14 -4.10 24.78
N GLU A 135 -0.94 -4.62 24.20
CA GLU A 135 -0.92 -5.82 23.36
C GLU A 135 -0.19 -5.61 22.03
N LEU A 136 -0.28 -4.42 21.43
CA LEU A 136 0.46 -4.06 20.21
C LEU A 136 1.93 -3.69 20.47
N GLY A 137 2.40 -3.75 21.72
CA GLY A 137 3.78 -3.41 22.07
C GLY A 137 4.10 -1.92 21.95
N ILE A 138 3.11 -1.04 21.84
CA ILE A 138 3.30 0.42 21.67
C ILE A 138 3.49 1.12 23.04
N GLY A 139 3.41 0.35 24.13
CA GLY A 139 3.68 0.78 25.50
C GLY A 139 2.42 1.09 26.31
N GLU A 140 2.59 1.36 27.60
CA GLU A 140 1.47 1.66 28.50
C GLU A 140 1.06 3.15 28.37
N ALA A 141 -0.14 3.42 27.85
CA ALA A 141 -0.75 4.75 27.94
C ALA A 141 -1.85 4.74 29.00
N HIS A 142 -1.70 5.59 30.01
CA HIS A 142 -2.74 5.78 31.03
C HIS A 142 -4.01 6.36 30.37
N PRO A 143 -5.22 5.83 30.65
CA PRO A 143 -6.48 6.29 30.06
C PRO A 143 -6.73 7.81 30.14
N GLN A 144 -6.24 8.45 31.20
CA GLN A 144 -6.32 9.91 31.41
C GLN A 144 -5.59 10.72 30.33
N THR A 145 -4.54 10.16 29.73
CA THR A 145 -3.76 10.83 28.67
C THR A 145 -4.56 10.89 27.37
N LEU A 146 -5.26 9.80 27.04
CA LEU A 146 -6.16 9.74 25.89
C LEU A 146 -7.31 10.74 26.04
N LEU A 147 -7.96 10.78 27.21
CA LEU A 147 -9.07 11.71 27.48
C LEU A 147 -8.66 13.18 27.36
N ARG A 148 -7.44 13.52 27.77
CA ARG A 148 -6.88 14.88 27.60
C ARG A 148 -6.63 15.23 26.13
N LEU A 149 -6.10 14.29 25.35
CA LEU A 149 -5.87 14.48 23.91
C LEU A 149 -7.18 14.72 23.17
N ILE A 150 -8.19 13.91 23.44
CA ILE A 150 -9.53 14.05 22.83
C ILE A 150 -10.16 15.39 23.19
N LYS A 151 -10.13 15.77 24.48
CA LYS A 151 -10.69 17.05 24.94
C LYS A 151 -10.10 18.22 24.14
N ARG A 152 -8.79 18.18 23.92
CA ARG A 152 -8.08 19.21 23.18
C ARG A 152 -8.39 19.22 21.68
N LEU A 153 -8.46 18.05 21.03
CA LEU A 153 -8.86 17.97 19.62
C LEU A 153 -10.28 18.51 19.40
N ARG A 154 -11.19 18.34 20.38
CA ARG A 154 -12.50 18.99 20.37
C ARG A 154 -12.38 20.51 20.45
N GLU A 155 -11.55 21.04 21.34
CA GLU A 155 -11.32 22.49 21.45
C GLU A 155 -10.74 23.06 20.14
N GLU A 156 -9.79 22.37 19.51
CA GLU A 156 -9.22 22.76 18.22
C GLU A 156 -10.24 22.68 17.08
N LYS A 157 -11.11 21.67 17.06
CA LYS A 157 -12.26 21.62 16.16
C LYS A 157 -13.14 22.86 16.30
N GLU A 158 -13.44 23.27 17.52
CA GLU A 158 -14.25 24.46 17.76
C GLU A 158 -13.53 25.75 17.35
N GLN A 159 -12.21 25.84 17.57
CA GLN A 159 -11.41 26.98 17.09
C GLN A 159 -11.35 27.02 15.56
N TRP A 160 -11.11 25.89 14.92
CA TRP A 160 -11.11 25.73 13.46
C TRP A 160 -12.43 26.19 12.84
N ARG A 161 -13.54 25.86 13.50
CA ARG A 161 -14.89 26.27 13.10
C ARG A 161 -15.17 27.76 13.28
N ARG A 162 -14.39 28.47 14.09
CA ARG A 162 -14.51 29.92 14.31
C ARG A 162 -13.54 30.75 13.46
N ARG A 163 -12.64 30.11 12.71
CA ARG A 163 -11.63 30.84 11.93
C ARG A 163 -12.26 31.73 10.87
N SER A 164 -11.59 32.84 10.57
CA SER A 164 -11.94 33.80 9.52
C SER A 164 -11.97 33.14 8.14
N LEU A 165 -12.93 33.55 7.31
CA LEU A 165 -13.13 33.03 5.95
C LEU A 165 -12.86 34.08 4.85
N ARG A 166 -12.10 35.12 5.18
CA ARG A 166 -11.78 36.21 4.24
C ARG A 166 -11.05 35.69 2.98
N GLY A 167 -11.35 36.30 1.85
CA GLY A 167 -10.71 36.04 0.56
C GLY A 167 -11.31 34.88 -0.24
N VAL A 168 -12.34 34.20 0.28
CA VAL A 168 -13.11 33.22 -0.50
C VAL A 168 -14.01 33.95 -1.50
N LYS A 169 -13.99 33.52 -2.75
CA LYS A 169 -14.72 34.10 -3.88
C LYS A 169 -15.82 33.20 -4.44
N ALA A 170 -15.62 31.89 -4.39
CA ALA A 170 -16.62 30.93 -4.83
C ALA A 170 -16.84 29.84 -3.77
N LEU A 171 -18.05 29.31 -3.74
CA LEU A 171 -18.44 28.17 -2.91
C LEU A 171 -18.81 26.97 -3.77
N VAL A 172 -18.35 25.80 -3.36
CA VAL A 172 -18.81 24.51 -3.87
C VAL A 172 -19.52 23.78 -2.74
N LEU A 173 -20.81 23.50 -2.91
CA LEU A 173 -21.64 22.82 -1.92
C LEU A 173 -21.91 21.38 -2.36
N ASP A 174 -21.70 20.44 -1.44
CA ASP A 174 -21.92 19.01 -1.72
C ASP A 174 -22.37 18.25 -0.47
N GLY A 175 -23.06 17.13 -0.67
CA GLY A 175 -23.64 16.29 0.36
C GLY A 175 -23.11 14.85 0.29
N VAL A 176 -22.55 14.35 1.38
CA VAL A 176 -22.02 12.98 1.45
C VAL A 176 -22.85 12.12 2.40
N TRP A 177 -23.55 11.13 1.82
CA TRP A 177 -24.35 10.19 2.59
C TRP A 177 -23.49 9.22 3.43
N ALA A 178 -23.89 9.06 4.68
CA ALA A 178 -23.22 8.36 5.75
C ALA A 178 -24.16 7.29 6.37
N LYS A 179 -23.63 6.09 6.65
CA LYS A 179 -24.42 5.00 7.27
C LYS A 179 -24.64 5.26 8.75
N ARG A 180 -25.88 5.13 9.24
CA ARG A 180 -26.20 5.15 10.68
C ARG A 180 -26.19 3.71 11.24
N ARG A 181 -25.66 3.52 12.44
CA ARG A 181 -25.58 2.20 13.11
C ARG A 181 -26.97 1.78 13.59
N GLY A 182 -27.38 0.56 13.24
CA GLY A 182 -28.69 -0.02 13.61
C GLY A 182 -29.55 -0.38 12.38
N ARG A 183 -30.24 -1.52 12.44
CA ARG A 183 -31.10 -2.02 11.35
C ARG A 183 -32.27 -1.05 11.11
N GLY A 184 -32.52 -0.65 9.86
CA GLY A 184 -33.65 0.21 9.48
C GLY A 184 -33.52 1.70 9.80
N GLN A 185 -32.36 2.17 10.27
CA GLN A 185 -32.13 3.59 10.59
C GLN A 185 -31.92 4.43 9.32
N LYS A 186 -32.52 5.63 9.26
CA LYS A 186 -32.30 6.60 8.17
C LYS A 186 -30.82 6.98 8.08
N LYS A 187 -30.30 7.06 6.85
CA LYS A 187 -28.92 7.51 6.57
C LYS A 187 -28.75 8.96 7.07
N LEU A 188 -27.53 9.31 7.47
CA LEU A 188 -27.15 10.69 7.72
C LEU A 188 -26.53 11.27 6.45
N VAL A 189 -26.51 12.59 6.32
CA VAL A 189 -25.77 13.28 5.26
C VAL A 189 -24.84 14.31 5.90
N VAL A 190 -23.58 14.32 5.44
CA VAL A 190 -22.59 15.33 5.80
C VAL A 190 -22.62 16.38 4.69
N LEU A 191 -23.30 17.49 4.95
CA LEU A 191 -23.33 18.66 4.07
C LEU A 191 -22.03 19.43 4.25
N SER A 192 -21.49 19.94 3.15
CA SER A 192 -20.18 20.56 3.16
C SER A 192 -20.09 21.78 2.26
N ALA A 193 -19.20 22.70 2.64
CA ALA A 193 -18.88 23.88 1.86
C ALA A 193 -17.37 23.98 1.64
N VAL A 194 -16.94 23.91 0.39
CA VAL A 194 -15.55 24.18 -0.03
C VAL A 194 -15.47 25.57 -0.62
N GLY A 195 -14.56 26.39 -0.11
CA GLY A 195 -14.33 27.75 -0.59
C GLY A 195 -13.15 27.79 -1.54
N VAL A 196 -13.23 28.62 -2.58
CA VAL A 196 -12.14 28.90 -3.52
C VAL A 196 -11.78 30.37 -3.43
N LYS A 197 -10.48 30.65 -3.26
CA LYS A 197 -9.94 32.01 -3.12
C LYS A 197 -9.54 32.60 -4.47
N GLU A 198 -9.22 33.89 -4.49
CA GLU A 198 -8.77 34.62 -5.69
C GLU A 198 -7.59 33.96 -6.41
N ASP A 199 -6.66 33.35 -5.67
CA ASP A 199 -5.49 32.65 -6.22
C ASP A 199 -5.80 31.23 -6.74
N GLY A 200 -7.05 30.78 -6.63
CA GLY A 200 -7.49 29.45 -7.02
C GLY A 200 -7.18 28.35 -6.01
N SER A 201 -6.59 28.70 -4.86
CA SER A 201 -6.50 27.80 -3.72
C SER A 201 -7.89 27.52 -3.16
N HIS A 202 -8.11 26.31 -2.66
CA HIS A 202 -9.40 25.89 -2.15
C HIS A 202 -9.25 25.14 -0.83
N GLU A 203 -10.24 25.30 0.05
CA GLU A 203 -10.24 24.69 1.38
C GLU A 203 -11.67 24.35 1.83
N LEU A 204 -11.79 23.35 2.71
CA LEU A 204 -13.05 23.04 3.38
C LEU A 204 -13.35 24.13 4.40
N LEU A 205 -14.45 24.85 4.25
CA LEU A 205 -14.81 25.95 5.16
C LEU A 205 -15.56 25.46 6.39
N ASP A 206 -16.54 24.56 6.19
CA ASP A 206 -17.37 23.98 7.25
C ASP A 206 -18.15 22.75 6.77
N TRP A 207 -18.80 22.07 7.72
CA TRP A 207 -19.74 20.98 7.48
C TRP A 207 -20.92 21.00 8.46
N VAL A 208 -22.03 20.38 8.06
CA VAL A 208 -23.22 20.15 8.89
C VAL A 208 -23.70 18.72 8.69
N VAL A 209 -23.91 17.98 9.78
CA VAL A 209 -24.53 16.65 9.71
C VAL A 209 -26.05 16.77 9.83
N ALA A 210 -26.77 16.30 8.81
CA ALA A 210 -28.23 16.31 8.74
C ALA A 210 -28.79 14.91 8.46
N GLU A 211 -30.10 14.78 8.47
CA GLU A 211 -30.81 13.53 8.10
C GLU A 211 -31.27 13.54 6.63
N GLN A 212 -31.26 14.72 6.00
CA GLN A 212 -31.69 14.95 4.63
C GLN A 212 -31.05 16.24 4.08
N GLU A 213 -31.06 16.36 2.76
CA GLU A 213 -30.59 17.53 2.01
C GLU A 213 -31.75 18.54 1.83
N ASP A 214 -32.10 19.23 2.91
CA ASP A 214 -33.19 20.22 2.95
C ASP A 214 -32.69 21.67 3.09
N GLN A 215 -33.59 22.63 2.83
CA GLN A 215 -33.31 24.07 2.92
C GLN A 215 -32.74 24.44 4.29
N ALA A 216 -33.43 24.05 5.37
CA ALA A 216 -33.01 24.40 6.73
C ALA A 216 -31.59 23.92 7.06
N SER A 217 -31.17 22.76 6.53
CA SER A 217 -29.84 22.21 6.79
C SER A 217 -28.73 22.93 6.02
N TYR A 218 -29.00 23.33 4.78
CA TYR A 218 -28.06 24.17 4.02
C TYR A 218 -28.04 25.62 4.52
N GLU A 219 -29.16 26.19 4.93
CA GLU A 219 -29.19 27.52 5.57
C GLU A 219 -28.36 27.55 6.84
N ARG A 220 -28.47 26.50 7.69
CA ARG A 220 -27.60 26.38 8.88
C ARG A 220 -26.11 26.34 8.50
N LEU A 221 -25.75 25.65 7.43
CA LEU A 221 -24.36 25.61 6.95
C LEU A 221 -23.91 26.98 6.45
N LEU A 222 -24.68 27.61 5.57
CA LEU A 222 -24.35 28.89 4.93
C LEU A 222 -24.36 30.06 5.91
N THR A 223 -25.33 30.10 6.84
CA THR A 223 -25.42 31.13 7.90
C THR A 223 -24.19 31.08 8.78
N ARG A 224 -23.70 29.88 9.14
CA ARG A 224 -22.44 29.75 9.90
C ARG A 224 -21.24 30.32 9.15
N LEU A 225 -21.18 30.20 7.82
CA LEU A 225 -20.13 30.83 7.02
C LEU A 225 -20.29 32.36 7.02
N TYR A 226 -21.52 32.84 6.88
CA TYR A 226 -21.86 34.25 6.86
C TYR A 226 -21.50 34.94 8.19
N GLU A 227 -21.86 34.35 9.32
CA GLU A 227 -21.51 34.80 10.68
C GLU A 227 -19.99 34.87 10.91
N ARG A 228 -19.20 34.09 10.15
CA ARG A 228 -17.73 34.09 10.21
C ARG A 228 -17.09 35.12 9.27
N GLY A 229 -17.89 35.99 8.65
CA GLY A 229 -17.43 37.09 7.82
C GLY A 229 -17.37 36.80 6.33
N LEU A 230 -17.91 35.67 5.86
CA LEU A 230 -18.08 35.42 4.43
C LEU A 230 -19.39 36.08 3.97
N HIS A 231 -19.38 37.38 3.72
CA HIS A 231 -20.58 38.11 3.29
C HIS A 231 -20.70 38.20 1.76
N GLU A 232 -19.57 38.20 1.07
CA GLU A 232 -19.49 38.33 -0.38
C GLU A 232 -19.02 37.02 -1.00
N VAL A 233 -19.87 36.43 -1.85
CA VAL A 233 -19.57 35.22 -2.63
C VAL A 233 -20.00 35.51 -4.06
N GLU A 234 -19.10 35.36 -5.02
CA GLU A 234 -19.35 35.70 -6.42
C GLU A 234 -20.05 34.56 -7.18
N LEU A 235 -19.76 33.31 -6.80
CA LEU A 235 -20.34 32.11 -7.42
C LEU A 235 -20.59 31.01 -6.38
N VAL A 236 -21.76 30.38 -6.46
CA VAL A 236 -22.06 29.12 -5.77
C VAL A 236 -22.32 28.02 -6.78
N VAL A 237 -21.60 26.92 -6.65
CA VAL A 237 -21.76 25.70 -7.45
C VAL A 237 -22.27 24.58 -6.56
N ALA A 238 -23.41 24.00 -6.91
CA ALA A 238 -24.02 22.94 -6.12
C ALA A 238 -24.83 21.97 -6.97
N ASP A 239 -25.23 20.85 -6.37
CA ASP A 239 -26.27 20.00 -6.95
C ASP A 239 -27.64 20.73 -6.98
N GLU A 240 -28.57 20.22 -7.76
CA GLU A 240 -29.87 20.84 -8.03
C GLU A 240 -30.94 20.51 -6.98
N ALA A 241 -30.54 20.06 -5.81
CA ALA A 241 -31.45 19.86 -4.71
C ALA A 241 -32.11 21.19 -4.35
N GLU A 242 -33.45 21.21 -4.39
CA GLU A 242 -34.26 22.42 -4.17
C GLU A 242 -33.92 23.11 -2.83
N GLY A 243 -33.60 22.32 -1.80
CA GLY A 243 -33.15 22.83 -0.52
C GLY A 243 -31.86 23.66 -0.60
N ILE A 244 -30.90 23.27 -1.44
CA ILE A 244 -29.66 24.04 -1.62
C ILE A 244 -29.97 25.38 -2.27
N ARG A 245 -30.80 25.37 -3.32
CA ARG A 245 -31.15 26.57 -4.08
C ARG A 245 -31.80 27.62 -3.18
N GLN A 246 -32.82 27.22 -2.43
CA GLN A 246 -33.56 28.09 -1.52
C GLN A 246 -32.64 28.65 -0.42
N ALA A 247 -31.74 27.82 0.12
CA ALA A 247 -30.78 28.25 1.13
C ALA A 247 -29.78 29.28 0.60
N VAL A 248 -29.27 29.08 -0.63
CA VAL A 248 -28.35 30.01 -1.28
C VAL A 248 -29.03 31.32 -1.61
N GLU A 249 -30.28 31.29 -2.10
CA GLU A 249 -31.07 32.50 -2.35
C GLU A 249 -31.33 33.31 -1.07
N THR A 250 -31.49 32.63 0.05
CA THR A 250 -31.73 33.25 1.36
C THR A 250 -30.46 33.88 1.94
N VAL A 251 -29.33 33.16 1.91
CA VAL A 251 -28.09 33.61 2.59
C VAL A 251 -27.15 34.41 1.69
N TYR A 252 -27.09 34.08 0.40
CA TYR A 252 -26.23 34.73 -0.60
C TYR A 252 -27.04 35.13 -1.85
N PRO A 253 -28.01 36.07 -1.71
CA PRO A 253 -28.90 36.47 -2.80
C PRO A 253 -28.14 37.02 -4.01
N GLU A 254 -27.03 37.72 -3.80
CA GLU A 254 -26.22 38.32 -4.87
C GLU A 254 -25.27 37.35 -5.58
N ALA A 255 -25.01 36.17 -4.99
CA ALA A 255 -24.09 35.21 -5.59
C ALA A 255 -24.67 34.64 -6.89
N LYS A 256 -23.85 34.46 -7.91
CA LYS A 256 -24.26 33.73 -9.11
C LYS A 256 -24.47 32.26 -8.75
N LYS A 257 -25.51 31.64 -9.30
CA LYS A 257 -25.83 30.23 -9.01
C LYS A 257 -25.54 29.38 -10.23
N GLN A 258 -24.75 28.34 -10.04
CA GLN A 258 -24.44 27.38 -11.07
C GLN A 258 -24.74 25.96 -10.62
N VAL A 259 -25.29 25.18 -11.54
CA VAL A 259 -25.51 23.75 -11.31
C VAL A 259 -24.19 23.00 -11.51
N CYS A 260 -23.93 22.01 -10.67
CA CYS A 260 -22.75 21.17 -10.82
C CYS A 260 -22.84 20.39 -12.13
N LEU A 261 -21.89 20.64 -13.05
CA LEU A 261 -21.92 20.03 -14.38
C LEU A 261 -21.73 18.50 -14.36
N TRP A 262 -21.13 17.96 -13.30
CA TRP A 262 -20.99 16.51 -13.13
C TRP A 262 -22.34 15.84 -12.78
N HIS A 263 -23.06 16.38 -11.78
CA HIS A 263 -24.38 15.88 -11.39
C HIS A 263 -25.42 16.09 -12.51
N LEU A 264 -25.34 17.23 -13.21
CA LEU A 264 -26.19 17.49 -14.37
C LEU A 264 -26.03 16.44 -15.47
N GLN A 265 -24.80 16.01 -15.78
CA GLN A 265 -24.57 14.94 -16.76
C GLN A 265 -25.35 13.68 -16.41
N GLY A 266 -25.32 13.27 -15.13
CA GLY A 266 -26.05 12.10 -14.64
C GLY A 266 -27.57 12.25 -14.79
N THR A 267 -28.11 13.42 -14.44
CA THR A 267 -29.54 13.74 -14.61
C THR A 267 -29.97 13.68 -16.08
N LEU A 268 -29.20 14.30 -16.97
CA LEU A 268 -29.47 14.30 -18.41
C LEU A 268 -29.34 12.90 -19.01
N GLU A 269 -28.38 12.11 -18.55
CA GLU A 269 -28.22 10.72 -18.97
C GLU A 269 -29.43 9.85 -18.59
N GLN A 270 -30.02 10.06 -17.41
CA GLN A 270 -31.28 9.41 -17.04
C GLN A 270 -32.44 9.85 -17.94
N LYS A 271 -32.54 11.14 -18.28
CA LYS A 271 -33.57 11.64 -19.20
C LYS A 271 -33.39 11.13 -20.62
N LEU A 272 -32.15 11.00 -21.09
CA LEU A 272 -31.82 10.36 -22.37
C LEU A 272 -32.33 8.91 -22.39
N LEU A 273 -32.08 8.15 -21.32
CA LEU A 273 -32.58 6.78 -21.21
C LEU A 273 -34.12 6.72 -21.22
N GLN A 274 -34.79 7.68 -20.58
CA GLN A 274 -36.25 7.79 -20.59
C GLN A 274 -36.80 8.14 -21.99
N ASP A 275 -36.14 9.03 -22.72
CA ASP A 275 -36.51 9.40 -24.10
C ASP A 275 -36.32 8.23 -25.08
N MET A 276 -35.33 7.39 -24.84
CA MET A 276 -35.05 6.22 -25.69
C MET A 276 -35.89 4.99 -25.29
N GLY A 277 -36.56 5.04 -24.14
CA GLY A 277 -37.31 3.96 -23.48
C GLY A 277 -38.67 3.59 -24.08
N GLU A 278 -38.79 3.58 -25.42
CA GLU A 278 -39.84 2.89 -26.20
C GLU A 278 -39.25 2.16 -27.44
N ARG A 279 -37.96 2.36 -27.76
CA ARG A 279 -37.29 1.63 -28.84
C ARG A 279 -36.67 0.34 -28.31
N LYS A 280 -37.19 -0.82 -28.71
CA LYS A 280 -36.63 -2.17 -28.48
C LYS A 280 -35.25 -2.33 -29.14
N GLY A 281 -34.22 -1.67 -28.62
CA GLY A 281 -32.83 -1.80 -29.04
C GLY A 281 -32.02 -2.68 -28.08
N LYS A 282 -30.99 -3.38 -28.59
CA LYS A 282 -30.09 -4.23 -27.81
C LYS A 282 -29.28 -3.36 -26.83
N ASN A 283 -28.91 -3.89 -25.66
CA ASN A 283 -28.13 -3.17 -24.62
C ASN A 283 -26.85 -2.48 -25.13
N ALA A 284 -26.24 -2.95 -26.22
CA ALA A 284 -25.05 -2.36 -26.83
C ALA A 284 -25.31 -0.99 -27.47
N ASP A 285 -26.48 -0.78 -28.08
CA ASP A 285 -26.83 0.47 -28.75
C ASP A 285 -27.08 1.59 -27.73
N LEU A 286 -27.72 1.26 -26.61
CA LEU A 286 -27.90 2.17 -25.48
C LEU A 286 -26.56 2.67 -24.91
N GLN A 287 -25.57 1.78 -24.78
CA GLN A 287 -24.24 2.16 -24.29
C GLN A 287 -23.47 3.03 -25.30
N LYS A 288 -23.61 2.77 -26.60
CA LYS A 288 -23.03 3.60 -27.66
C LYS A 288 -23.56 5.03 -27.61
N GLU A 289 -24.86 5.17 -27.43
CA GLU A 289 -25.54 6.47 -27.36
C GLU A 289 -25.17 7.26 -26.10
N ARG A 290 -25.04 6.58 -24.95
CA ARG A 290 -24.52 7.19 -23.72
C ARG A 290 -23.10 7.74 -23.91
N ARG A 291 -22.22 6.99 -24.59
CA ARG A 291 -20.85 7.45 -24.89
C ARG A 291 -20.85 8.68 -25.82
N ALA A 292 -21.68 8.67 -26.86
CA ALA A 292 -21.81 9.81 -27.78
C ALA A 292 -22.32 11.06 -27.05
N PHE A 293 -23.37 10.91 -26.23
CA PHE A 293 -23.90 11.99 -25.38
C PHE A 293 -22.81 12.57 -24.46
N ARG A 294 -22.09 11.72 -23.70
CA ARG A 294 -21.05 12.19 -22.77
C ARG A 294 -19.93 12.96 -23.48
N ALA A 295 -19.48 12.47 -24.63
CA ALA A 295 -18.43 13.14 -25.40
C ALA A 295 -18.87 14.52 -25.90
N GLU A 296 -20.14 14.68 -26.30
CA GLU A 296 -20.67 15.95 -26.79
C GLU A 296 -21.08 16.89 -25.66
N TYR A 297 -21.54 16.35 -24.54
CA TYR A 297 -21.88 17.12 -23.35
C TYR A 297 -20.66 17.90 -22.83
N TRP A 298 -19.49 17.27 -22.72
CA TRP A 298 -18.29 17.98 -22.24
C TRP A 298 -17.77 19.03 -23.22
N LYS A 299 -17.97 18.84 -24.53
CA LYS A 299 -17.64 19.85 -25.56
C LYS A 299 -18.42 21.15 -25.38
N LEU A 300 -19.61 21.12 -24.78
CA LEU A 300 -20.38 22.35 -24.46
C LEU A 300 -19.59 23.32 -23.59
N PHE A 301 -18.70 22.78 -22.74
CA PHE A 301 -17.97 23.54 -21.73
C PHE A 301 -16.51 23.76 -22.11
N GLU A 302 -16.09 23.37 -23.32
CA GLU A 302 -14.78 23.69 -23.91
C GLU A 302 -14.78 25.07 -24.60
N ALA A 303 -15.95 25.72 -24.69
CA ALA A 303 -16.11 27.06 -25.24
C ALA A 303 -15.37 28.13 -24.40
N GLY A 304 -14.58 28.99 -25.06
CA GLY A 304 -13.75 30.01 -24.41
C GLY A 304 -14.51 31.22 -23.86
N GLY A 305 -15.79 31.41 -24.24
CA GLY A 305 -16.60 32.54 -23.81
C GLY A 305 -18.11 32.28 -23.87
N LYS A 306 -18.91 33.20 -23.32
CA LYS A 306 -20.38 33.08 -23.22
C LYS A 306 -21.05 32.87 -24.58
N GLU A 307 -20.61 33.58 -25.61
CA GLU A 307 -21.19 33.49 -26.95
C GLU A 307 -20.89 32.14 -27.60
N ASP A 308 -19.67 31.63 -27.44
CA ASP A 308 -19.30 30.29 -27.91
C ASP A 308 -20.09 29.21 -27.17
N ALA A 309 -20.28 29.38 -25.85
CA ALA A 309 -21.07 28.47 -25.03
C ALA A 309 -22.54 28.44 -25.46
N ALA A 310 -23.12 29.61 -25.80
CA ALA A 310 -24.48 29.71 -26.33
C ALA A 310 -24.60 29.02 -27.70
N ARG A 311 -23.66 29.27 -28.62
CA ARG A 311 -23.60 28.58 -29.93
C ARG A 311 -23.46 27.07 -29.79
N ALA A 312 -22.60 26.61 -28.88
CA ALA A 312 -22.41 25.19 -28.61
C ALA A 312 -23.69 24.55 -28.03
N LEU A 313 -24.37 25.24 -27.11
CA LEU A 313 -25.63 24.79 -26.54
C LEU A 313 -26.73 24.68 -27.61
N GLU A 314 -26.86 25.68 -28.47
CA GLU A 314 -27.81 25.64 -29.60
C GLU A 314 -27.51 24.48 -30.55
N ALA A 315 -26.24 24.27 -30.92
CA ALA A 315 -25.83 23.17 -31.78
C ALA A 315 -26.14 21.80 -31.15
N PHE A 316 -25.87 21.65 -29.85
CA PHE A 316 -26.18 20.43 -29.10
C PHE A 316 -27.70 20.18 -29.06
N VAL A 317 -28.50 21.18 -28.73
CA VAL A 317 -29.96 21.07 -28.70
C VAL A 317 -30.50 20.72 -30.08
N LYS A 318 -30.05 21.41 -31.14
CA LYS A 318 -30.46 21.12 -32.52
C LYS A 318 -30.21 19.66 -32.90
N LYS A 319 -29.08 19.10 -32.46
CA LYS A 319 -28.71 17.71 -32.75
C LYS A 319 -29.52 16.70 -31.95
N TRP A 320 -29.73 16.96 -30.65
CA TRP A 320 -30.32 15.98 -29.74
C TRP A 320 -31.84 16.11 -29.57
N ALA A 321 -32.46 17.24 -29.89
CA ALA A 321 -33.88 17.50 -29.60
C ALA A 321 -34.83 16.51 -30.27
N ALA A 322 -34.55 16.10 -31.51
CA ALA A 322 -35.36 15.12 -32.22
C ALA A 322 -35.30 13.71 -31.62
N LYS A 323 -34.18 13.38 -30.95
CA LYS A 323 -33.90 12.04 -30.42
C LYS A 323 -34.18 11.93 -28.92
N ALA A 324 -33.96 13.02 -28.19
CA ALA A 324 -34.01 13.09 -26.73
C ALA A 324 -34.65 14.42 -26.28
N PRO A 325 -35.97 14.60 -26.51
CA PRO A 325 -36.67 15.84 -26.22
C PRO A 325 -36.74 16.15 -24.71
N ARG A 326 -36.94 15.17 -23.82
CA ARG A 326 -36.95 15.43 -22.36
C ARG A 326 -35.57 15.81 -21.87
N MET A 327 -34.51 15.17 -22.36
CA MET A 327 -33.12 15.52 -22.03
C MET A 327 -32.78 16.95 -22.46
N THR A 328 -33.07 17.31 -23.71
CA THR A 328 -32.75 18.66 -24.23
C THR A 328 -33.61 19.75 -23.57
N ALA A 329 -34.89 19.50 -23.32
CA ALA A 329 -35.73 20.40 -22.53
C ALA A 329 -35.19 20.58 -21.09
N SER A 330 -34.74 19.48 -20.46
CA SER A 330 -34.11 19.50 -19.14
C SER A 330 -32.82 20.35 -19.14
N LEU A 331 -31.98 20.24 -20.18
CA LEU A 331 -30.77 21.07 -20.31
C LEU A 331 -31.13 22.56 -20.51
N LEU A 332 -32.09 22.86 -21.40
CA LEU A 332 -32.53 24.24 -21.68
C LEU A 332 -33.14 24.93 -20.47
N TRP A 333 -33.88 24.19 -19.62
CA TRP A 333 -34.41 24.73 -18.35
C TRP A 333 -33.31 25.25 -17.41
N ARG A 334 -32.06 24.86 -17.64
CA ARG A 334 -30.90 25.21 -16.80
C ARG A 334 -29.97 26.20 -17.47
N LYS A 335 -30.26 26.67 -18.69
CA LYS A 335 -29.34 27.46 -19.54
C LYS A 335 -28.64 28.61 -18.80
N ASP A 336 -29.37 29.33 -17.95
CA ASP A 336 -28.87 30.52 -17.25
C ASP A 336 -27.93 30.17 -16.06
N ARG A 337 -27.85 28.88 -15.69
CA ARG A 337 -27.06 28.35 -14.58
C ARG A 337 -25.97 27.37 -15.02
N LEU A 338 -25.71 27.22 -16.32
CA LEU A 338 -24.68 26.32 -16.86
C LEU A 338 -23.30 26.98 -16.91
N PHE A 339 -23.27 28.27 -17.24
CA PHE A 339 -22.06 28.97 -17.67
C PHE A 339 -21.69 30.17 -16.77
N SER A 340 -22.28 30.27 -15.57
CA SER A 340 -22.07 31.40 -14.68
C SER A 340 -20.59 31.57 -14.28
N TYR A 341 -19.81 30.49 -14.24
CA TYR A 341 -18.37 30.52 -14.01
C TYR A 341 -17.59 31.31 -15.08
N LEU A 342 -18.08 31.41 -16.32
CA LEU A 342 -17.40 32.15 -17.39
C LEU A 342 -17.35 33.66 -17.11
N GLU A 343 -18.23 34.15 -16.24
CA GLU A 343 -18.28 35.55 -15.81
C GLU A 343 -17.26 35.89 -14.73
N LEU A 344 -16.60 34.89 -14.16
CA LEU A 344 -15.56 35.13 -13.18
C LEU A 344 -14.31 35.67 -13.89
N PRO A 345 -13.65 36.71 -13.32
CA PRO A 345 -12.43 37.28 -13.90
C PRO A 345 -11.17 36.43 -13.62
N TYR A 346 -11.34 35.23 -13.06
CA TYR A 346 -10.24 34.41 -12.55
C TYR A 346 -9.80 33.30 -13.52
N GLU A 347 -8.50 33.01 -13.56
CA GLU A 347 -7.94 31.92 -14.39
C GLU A 347 -8.44 30.53 -13.95
N TRP A 348 -8.72 30.35 -12.65
CA TRP A 348 -9.18 29.07 -12.10
C TRP A 348 -10.67 28.79 -12.32
N LYS A 349 -11.42 29.68 -12.97
CA LYS A 349 -12.88 29.58 -13.13
C LYS A 349 -13.38 28.24 -13.69
N GLU A 350 -12.58 27.59 -14.55
CA GLU A 350 -12.92 26.27 -15.08
C GLU A 350 -12.85 25.15 -14.03
N LYS A 351 -12.08 25.31 -12.95
CA LYS A 351 -11.93 24.32 -11.88
C LYS A 351 -13.15 24.26 -10.98
N VAL A 352 -13.89 25.37 -10.84
CA VAL A 352 -15.08 25.44 -9.96
C VAL A 352 -16.36 24.98 -10.63
N ARG A 353 -16.37 24.72 -11.94
CA ARG A 353 -17.59 24.32 -12.67
C ARG A 353 -18.17 22.95 -12.27
N THR A 354 -17.42 22.17 -11.49
CA THR A 354 -17.84 20.85 -10.97
C THR A 354 -17.60 20.77 -9.47
N SER A 355 -18.33 19.89 -8.80
CA SER A 355 -18.04 19.51 -7.41
C SER A 355 -16.77 18.65 -7.28
N ASN A 356 -15.97 18.45 -8.34
CA ASN A 356 -14.72 17.67 -8.28
C ASN A 356 -13.75 18.16 -7.20
N LEU A 357 -13.75 19.48 -6.92
CA LEU A 357 -12.97 20.06 -5.83
C LEU A 357 -13.40 19.50 -4.47
N ALA A 358 -14.71 19.46 -4.22
CA ALA A 358 -15.28 18.83 -3.03
C ALA A 358 -15.06 17.31 -3.05
N GLU A 359 -15.31 16.65 -4.17
CA GLU A 359 -15.15 15.20 -4.34
C GLU A 359 -13.72 14.72 -4.06
N ASN A 360 -12.69 15.44 -4.52
CA ASN A 360 -11.29 15.14 -4.26
C ASN A 360 -10.95 15.25 -2.77
N MET A 361 -11.38 16.32 -2.11
CA MET A 361 -11.21 16.51 -0.67
C MET A 361 -11.97 15.43 0.13
N PHE A 362 -13.19 15.12 -0.30
CA PHE A 362 -14.03 14.10 0.31
C PHE A 362 -13.69 12.69 -0.11
N ARG A 363 -12.76 12.44 -1.05
CA ARG A 363 -12.37 11.07 -1.42
C ARG A 363 -11.64 10.41 -0.26
N HIS A 364 -10.68 11.12 0.33
CA HIS A 364 -9.92 10.63 1.47
C HIS A 364 -10.81 10.52 2.72
N MET A 365 -11.66 11.53 2.93
CA MET A 365 -12.66 11.50 4.00
C MET A 365 -13.64 10.33 3.80
N ARG A 366 -14.20 10.12 2.61
CA ARG A 366 -15.12 9.00 2.31
C ARG A 366 -14.45 7.64 2.50
N SER A 367 -13.18 7.50 2.10
CA SER A 367 -12.40 6.28 2.35
C SER A 367 -12.24 6.02 3.86
N PHE A 368 -11.91 7.06 4.62
CA PHE A 368 -11.84 7.02 6.09
C PHE A 368 -13.20 6.68 6.73
N LEU A 369 -14.26 7.41 6.34
CA LEU A 369 -15.62 7.26 6.86
C LEU A 369 -16.25 5.92 6.48
N ARG A 370 -15.89 5.31 5.33
CA ARG A 370 -16.35 3.96 4.91
C ARG A 370 -15.79 2.82 5.75
N ARG A 371 -14.64 3.01 6.41
CA ARG A 371 -14.06 2.03 7.34
C ARG A 371 -14.87 1.94 8.64
N TYR A 372 -15.83 2.84 8.84
CA TYR A 372 -16.65 2.90 10.03
C TYR A 372 -17.91 2.02 9.90
N PRO A 373 -18.26 1.17 10.88
CA PRO A 373 -19.45 0.31 10.84
C PRO A 373 -20.79 1.08 10.90
N GLY A 374 -20.75 2.41 11.05
CA GLY A 374 -21.88 3.33 11.01
C GLY A 374 -21.93 4.27 12.23
N TYR A 375 -22.45 5.49 12.05
CA TYR A 375 -22.48 6.51 13.12
C TYR A 375 -23.59 6.24 14.12
N MET A 376 -23.34 6.54 15.40
CA MET A 376 -24.31 6.32 16.47
C MET A 376 -25.38 7.42 16.55
N SER A 377 -25.00 8.66 16.24
CA SER A 377 -25.87 9.84 16.28
C SER A 377 -25.34 10.93 15.35
N ARG A 378 -26.13 12.00 15.12
CA ARG A 378 -25.66 13.21 14.41
C ARG A 378 -24.46 13.85 15.10
N ALA A 379 -24.50 13.96 16.43
CA ALA A 379 -23.41 14.52 17.22
C ALA A 379 -22.13 13.68 17.10
N HIS A 380 -22.26 12.35 17.12
CA HIS A 380 -21.13 11.46 16.92
C HIS A 380 -20.54 11.64 15.52
N ALA A 381 -21.34 11.65 14.46
CA ALA A 381 -20.86 11.89 13.10
C ALA A 381 -20.16 13.26 12.95
N ASP A 382 -20.71 14.31 13.56
CA ASP A 382 -20.12 15.66 13.55
C ASP A 382 -18.77 15.70 14.29
N GLU A 383 -18.65 14.92 15.36
CA GLU A 383 -17.39 14.73 16.09
C GLU A 383 -16.36 13.98 15.24
N VAL A 384 -16.74 12.86 14.62
CA VAL A 384 -15.84 12.08 13.76
C VAL A 384 -15.27 12.93 12.62
N VAL A 385 -16.14 13.63 11.89
CA VAL A 385 -15.74 14.47 10.77
C VAL A 385 -14.82 15.59 11.25
N GLY A 386 -15.14 16.23 12.38
CA GLY A 386 -14.34 17.33 12.90
C GLY A 386 -12.96 16.91 13.40
N LEU A 387 -12.87 15.78 14.11
CA LEU A 387 -11.58 15.26 14.57
C LEU A 387 -10.70 14.85 13.38
N TYR A 388 -11.29 14.32 12.31
CA TYR A 388 -10.57 14.02 11.08
C TYR A 388 -10.03 15.29 10.40
N VAL A 389 -10.86 16.33 10.25
CA VAL A 389 -10.47 17.60 9.61
C VAL A 389 -9.34 18.28 10.38
N VAL A 390 -9.45 18.36 11.70
CA VAL A 390 -8.41 18.97 12.56
C VAL A 390 -7.14 18.12 12.58
N GLY A 391 -7.28 16.80 12.72
CA GLY A 391 -6.13 15.88 12.73
C GLY A 391 -5.29 16.02 11.47
N MET A 392 -5.93 16.11 10.30
CA MET A 392 -5.24 16.32 9.01
C MET A 392 -4.52 17.67 8.94
N GLN A 393 -5.08 18.73 9.53
CA GLN A 393 -4.41 20.04 9.54
C GLN A 393 -3.22 20.09 10.48
N VAL A 394 -3.32 19.47 11.66
CA VAL A 394 -2.18 19.36 12.58
C VAL A 394 -1.01 18.65 11.89
N ILE A 395 -1.29 17.58 11.13
CA ILE A 395 -0.28 16.87 10.33
C ILE A 395 0.35 17.79 9.26
N GLN A 396 -0.42 18.68 8.64
CA GLN A 396 0.05 19.61 7.60
C GLN A 396 0.81 20.84 8.12
N GLU A 397 0.40 21.41 9.26
CA GLU A 397 1.06 22.58 9.88
C GLU A 397 2.42 22.23 10.49
N VAL A 398 2.51 21.02 11.07
CA VAL A 398 3.73 20.45 11.63
C VAL A 398 4.83 20.27 10.56
N GLY A 399 4.45 20.07 9.29
CA GLY A 399 5.38 20.00 8.16
C GLY A 399 5.88 21.35 7.62
N ARG A 400 5.39 22.51 8.10
CA ARG A 400 5.63 23.83 7.46
C ARG A 400 6.51 24.84 8.23
N ARG A 401 7.00 24.57 9.45
CA ARG A 401 7.75 25.58 10.24
C ARG A 401 9.27 25.38 10.30
N THR A 402 10.02 26.40 9.89
CA THR A 402 11.35 26.77 10.44
C THR A 402 11.17 27.72 11.65
N PRO A 403 12.13 27.78 12.59
CA PRO A 403 11.90 28.30 13.94
C PRO A 403 12.08 29.82 14.02
N THR A 404 11.01 30.60 13.88
CA THR A 404 10.89 31.91 14.54
C THR A 404 9.45 32.12 15.01
N GLY A 405 9.33 32.65 16.22
CA GLY A 405 8.15 32.52 17.07
C GLY A 405 6.89 33.23 16.59
N SER A 406 5.75 32.58 16.79
CA SER A 406 4.56 33.16 17.41
C SER A 406 3.60 32.03 17.81
N SER A 407 2.92 32.25 18.93
CA SER A 407 2.07 31.33 19.67
C SER A 407 0.95 30.71 18.84
N SER A 408 1.06 29.42 18.54
CA SER A 408 -0.04 28.53 18.12
C SER A 408 0.19 27.11 18.67
N ILE A 409 -0.82 26.24 18.51
CA ILE A 409 -1.03 24.86 19.01
C ILE A 409 0.23 24.02 19.30
N SER A 410 1.32 24.23 18.56
CA SER A 410 2.64 23.65 18.83
C SER A 410 3.07 23.78 20.30
N THR A 411 2.93 24.95 20.94
CA THR A 411 3.56 25.22 22.25
C THR A 411 2.90 24.47 23.42
N LEU A 412 1.63 24.08 23.30
CA LEU A 412 0.94 23.36 24.37
C LEU A 412 0.88 21.85 24.15
N LEU A 413 1.02 21.36 22.91
CA LEU A 413 1.23 19.91 22.65
C LEU A 413 2.60 19.51 23.20
N LEU A 414 3.51 20.48 23.21
CA LEU A 414 4.81 20.49 23.87
C LEU A 414 4.72 20.53 25.41
N ASP A 415 3.94 21.43 26.00
CA ASP A 415 4.04 21.70 27.45
C ASP A 415 3.11 20.88 28.36
N SER A 416 2.04 20.25 27.86
CA SER A 416 1.11 19.47 28.71
C SER A 416 1.31 17.94 28.66
N ALA A 417 2.21 17.47 27.80
CA ALA A 417 2.74 16.10 27.86
C ALA A 417 3.99 16.01 26.98
N GLY A 418 5.17 16.33 27.53
CA GLY A 418 6.48 15.70 27.28
C GLY A 418 6.98 15.35 25.87
N VAL A 419 6.31 15.74 24.79
CA VAL A 419 6.58 15.29 23.42
C VAL A 419 7.25 16.42 22.64
N HIS A 420 8.59 16.44 22.63
CA HIS A 420 9.49 16.89 21.56
C HIS A 420 10.93 16.94 22.08
N PRO A 421 11.93 16.54 21.27
CA PRO A 421 12.05 16.91 19.86
C PRO A 421 12.38 15.73 18.94
N LEU A 422 11.66 15.52 17.85
CA LEU A 422 12.16 15.03 16.55
C LEU A 422 11.55 15.80 15.35
N LEU A 423 10.64 16.76 15.62
CA LEU A 423 10.38 17.89 14.69
C LEU A 423 11.57 18.80 14.38
N ALA A 424 12.66 18.74 15.15
CA ALA A 424 13.86 19.53 14.84
C ALA A 424 14.82 18.83 13.86
N PHE A 425 14.67 17.52 13.61
CA PHE A 425 15.54 16.78 12.68
C PHE A 425 14.94 16.70 11.27
N LEU A 426 13.61 16.58 11.16
CA LEU A 426 12.92 16.67 9.87
C LEU A 426 12.89 18.10 9.29
N GLY A 427 13.26 19.11 10.08
CA GLY A 427 13.36 20.51 9.65
C GLY A 427 14.76 21.00 9.26
N LYS A 428 15.83 20.17 9.31
CA LYS A 428 17.21 20.65 9.08
C LYS A 428 18.07 19.86 8.09
N THR A 429 17.65 18.70 7.60
CA THR A 429 18.22 18.14 6.36
C THR A 429 17.39 18.64 5.18
N GLY A 430 17.52 19.94 4.91
CA GLY A 430 17.05 20.51 3.67
C GLY A 430 17.82 19.89 2.50
N LEU A 431 17.13 19.03 1.75
CA LEU A 431 17.18 19.10 0.30
C LEU A 431 15.79 19.50 -0.20
N LEU A 432 15.42 20.74 0.11
CA LEU A 432 14.57 21.54 -0.79
C LEU A 432 15.46 21.89 -1.97
N LEU A 433 15.30 21.19 -3.09
CA LEU A 433 15.61 21.76 -4.40
C LEU A 433 14.29 22.17 -5.03
N TRP A 434 14.00 23.46 -4.89
CA TRP A 434 13.25 24.20 -5.90
C TRP A 434 14.12 24.19 -7.16
N VAL A 435 13.70 23.49 -8.22
CA VAL A 435 14.09 23.83 -9.59
C VAL A 435 12.80 24.18 -10.31
N SER A 436 12.81 25.39 -10.88
CA SER A 436 11.96 25.92 -11.94
C SER A 436 11.07 24.89 -12.65
N PHE A 437 9.81 25.27 -12.89
CA PHE A 437 8.78 24.53 -13.65
C PHE A 437 9.11 24.34 -15.16
N SER A 438 10.39 24.33 -15.51
CA SER A 438 10.93 24.21 -16.86
C SER A 438 12.04 23.15 -16.85
N GLY A 439 11.66 21.88 -16.73
CA GLY A 439 12.58 20.76 -16.92
C GLY A 439 12.81 19.87 -15.68
N MET A 440 11.79 19.15 -15.24
CA MET A 440 11.98 17.86 -14.56
C MET A 440 10.93 16.88 -15.06
N ARG A 441 11.41 15.68 -15.43
CA ARG A 441 10.61 14.59 -15.97
C ARG A 441 9.56 14.17 -14.93
N ARG A 442 8.35 13.91 -15.44
CA ARG A 442 7.17 13.37 -14.78
C ARG A 442 7.55 12.29 -13.73
N GLU A 443 7.11 12.43 -12.48
CA GLU A 443 6.79 11.24 -11.69
C GLU A 443 5.68 10.49 -12.45
N PRO A 444 5.75 9.14 -12.59
CA PRO A 444 4.74 8.42 -13.33
C PRO A 444 3.39 8.54 -12.64
N MET A 445 2.38 8.81 -13.45
CA MET A 445 0.98 8.54 -13.11
C MET A 445 0.87 7.18 -12.41
N GLY A 446 0.04 7.06 -11.37
CA GLY A 446 -0.08 5.83 -10.57
C GLY A 446 -0.08 4.56 -11.43
N VAL A 447 0.79 3.61 -11.08
CA VAL A 447 0.93 2.33 -11.78
C VAL A 447 -0.43 1.64 -11.83
N ASN A 448 -1.01 1.56 -13.04
CA ASN A 448 -2.30 0.93 -13.28
C ASN A 448 -2.10 -0.38 -14.04
N LEU A 449 -2.33 -1.49 -13.35
CA LEU A 449 -2.24 -2.84 -13.91
C LEU A 449 -3.61 -3.44 -14.24
N ALA A 450 -4.70 -2.67 -14.12
CA ALA A 450 -6.04 -3.16 -14.34
C ALA A 450 -6.21 -3.67 -15.79
N GLY A 451 -6.75 -4.88 -15.94
CA GLY A 451 -6.94 -5.54 -17.23
C GLY A 451 -5.67 -6.21 -17.79
N ARG A 452 -4.51 -6.08 -17.15
CA ARG A 452 -3.27 -6.72 -17.62
C ARG A 452 -3.17 -8.18 -17.20
N SER A 453 -2.65 -9.00 -18.11
CA SER A 453 -2.24 -10.38 -17.83
C SER A 453 -0.82 -10.42 -17.24
N PHE A 454 -0.57 -11.37 -16.33
CA PHE A 454 0.71 -11.61 -15.67
C PHE A 454 1.33 -12.90 -16.19
N LEU A 455 2.00 -12.84 -17.34
CA LEU A 455 2.47 -14.02 -18.09
C LEU A 455 3.96 -14.30 -17.88
N SER A 456 4.78 -13.25 -18.02
CA SER A 456 6.22 -13.27 -17.80
C SER A 456 6.67 -11.99 -17.11
N LEU A 457 7.78 -12.05 -16.35
CA LEU A 457 8.38 -10.88 -15.73
C LEU A 457 9.02 -9.92 -16.75
N PHE A 458 9.27 -10.37 -17.98
CA PHE A 458 9.70 -9.48 -19.05
C PHE A 458 8.63 -8.43 -19.41
N ASP A 459 7.34 -8.76 -19.24
CA ASP A 459 6.20 -7.92 -19.58
C ASP A 459 5.94 -6.77 -18.59
N PHE A 460 6.78 -6.69 -17.54
CA PHE A 460 6.66 -5.73 -16.45
C PHE A 460 7.95 -4.93 -16.29
N THR A 461 7.80 -3.66 -15.98
CA THR A 461 8.88 -2.76 -15.60
C THR A 461 9.31 -3.01 -14.16
N ALA A 462 10.52 -2.54 -13.81
CA ALA A 462 11.03 -2.60 -12.44
C ALA A 462 10.07 -1.91 -11.45
N GLU A 463 9.42 -0.81 -11.86
CA GLU A 463 8.48 -0.07 -11.03
C GLU A 463 7.17 -0.84 -10.81
N GLU A 464 6.64 -1.49 -11.83
CA GLU A 464 5.45 -2.35 -11.70
C GLU A 464 5.72 -3.56 -10.79
N ILE A 465 6.90 -4.19 -10.90
CA ILE A 465 7.30 -5.29 -10.01
C ILE A 465 7.41 -4.78 -8.56
N ARG A 466 8.07 -3.63 -8.32
CA ARG A 466 8.13 -3.02 -6.99
C ARG A 466 6.75 -2.64 -6.44
N TYR A 467 5.83 -2.21 -7.30
CA TYR A 467 4.44 -1.97 -6.91
C TYR A 467 3.77 -3.25 -6.42
N LEU A 468 3.90 -4.36 -7.16
CA LEU A 468 3.36 -5.66 -6.76
C LEU A 468 3.97 -6.16 -5.44
N LEU A 469 5.29 -6.02 -5.24
CA LEU A 469 5.95 -6.38 -3.98
C LEU A 469 5.44 -5.56 -2.79
N ARG A 470 5.35 -4.23 -2.93
CA ARG A 470 4.79 -3.35 -1.88
C ARG A 470 3.35 -3.72 -1.53
N LEU A 471 2.52 -3.97 -2.55
CA LEU A 471 1.13 -4.41 -2.35
C LEU A 471 1.08 -5.76 -1.64
N SER A 472 2.01 -6.67 -1.94
CA SER A 472 2.10 -7.99 -1.28
C SER A 472 2.40 -7.87 0.22
N HIS A 473 3.38 -7.04 0.59
CA HIS A 473 3.69 -6.72 2.00
C HIS A 473 2.49 -6.12 2.73
N GLU A 474 1.80 -5.17 2.10
CA GLU A 474 0.59 -4.55 2.65
C GLU A 474 -0.50 -5.60 2.92
N LEU A 475 -0.76 -6.48 1.95
CA LEU A 475 -1.77 -7.53 2.06
C LEU A 475 -1.42 -8.60 3.09
N LYS A 476 -0.12 -8.91 3.27
CA LYS A 476 0.37 -9.77 4.35
C LYS A 476 0.12 -9.14 5.71
N GLY A 477 0.46 -7.86 5.88
CA GLY A 477 0.19 -7.10 7.11
C GLY A 477 -1.31 -7.05 7.46
N LEU A 478 -2.17 -6.76 6.48
CA LEU A 478 -3.63 -6.73 6.68
C LEU A 478 -4.19 -8.09 7.10
N ARG A 479 -3.76 -9.17 6.45
CA ARG A 479 -4.21 -10.53 6.78
C ARG A 479 -3.81 -10.91 8.21
N ARG A 480 -2.56 -10.61 8.61
CA ARG A 480 -2.08 -10.86 9.98
C ARG A 480 -2.84 -10.03 11.03
N ALA A 481 -3.27 -8.82 10.68
CA ALA A 481 -4.12 -7.98 11.52
C ALA A 481 -5.61 -8.41 11.54
N GLY A 482 -5.99 -9.50 10.85
CA GLY A 482 -7.37 -9.96 10.77
C GLY A 482 -8.28 -9.11 9.86
N VAL A 483 -7.71 -8.24 9.03
CA VAL A 483 -8.44 -7.33 8.13
C VAL A 483 -8.51 -7.94 6.73
N ARG A 484 -9.74 -8.09 6.20
CA ARG A 484 -10.00 -8.50 4.81
C ARG A 484 -10.74 -7.39 4.08
N ARG A 485 -10.19 -6.89 2.97
CA ARG A 485 -10.77 -5.75 2.24
C ARG A 485 -11.91 -6.15 1.30
N ARG A 486 -11.93 -7.42 0.86
CA ARG A 486 -12.94 -7.98 -0.05
C ARG A 486 -13.08 -7.19 -1.35
N LEU A 487 -11.96 -6.79 -1.95
CA LEU A 487 -11.98 -5.90 -3.14
C LEU A 487 -12.40 -6.62 -4.44
N LEU A 488 -12.44 -7.95 -4.43
CA LEU A 488 -12.90 -8.78 -5.55
C LEU A 488 -14.26 -9.43 -5.27
N GLU A 489 -15.06 -8.85 -4.36
CA GLU A 489 -16.38 -9.36 -4.03
C GLU A 489 -17.28 -9.47 -5.28
N GLY A 490 -17.81 -10.68 -5.51
CA GLY A 490 -18.66 -10.98 -6.66
C GLY A 490 -17.91 -11.28 -7.97
N ARG A 491 -16.58 -11.30 -7.96
CA ARG A 491 -15.78 -11.74 -9.12
C ARG A 491 -15.68 -13.25 -9.18
N HIS A 492 -15.64 -13.82 -10.38
CA HIS A 492 -15.46 -15.24 -10.63
C HIS A 492 -14.13 -15.49 -11.35
N VAL A 493 -13.31 -16.40 -10.82
CA VAL A 493 -12.02 -16.78 -11.40
C VAL A 493 -12.01 -18.27 -11.72
N VAL A 494 -11.41 -18.64 -12.85
CA VAL A 494 -11.17 -20.05 -13.19
C VAL A 494 -9.69 -20.38 -13.12
N LEU A 495 -9.35 -21.52 -12.54
CA LEU A 495 -8.01 -22.06 -12.45
C LEU A 495 -7.90 -23.31 -13.31
N ILE A 496 -7.07 -23.25 -14.34
CA ILE A 496 -6.83 -24.33 -15.32
C ILE A 496 -5.47 -24.95 -15.04
N PHE A 497 -5.45 -26.22 -14.66
CA PHE A 497 -4.22 -26.93 -14.30
C PHE A 497 -4.07 -28.18 -15.17
N GLU A 498 -3.07 -28.18 -16.04
CA GLU A 498 -2.64 -29.37 -16.80
C GLU A 498 -1.62 -30.19 -16.00
N LYS A 499 -0.80 -29.50 -15.17
CA LYS A 499 0.09 -30.13 -14.18
C LYS A 499 -0.54 -30.01 -12.80
N THR A 500 -0.60 -31.12 -12.07
CA THR A 500 -1.10 -31.12 -10.68
C THR A 500 -0.21 -30.26 -9.79
N SER A 501 -0.83 -29.46 -8.91
CA SER A 501 -0.10 -28.68 -7.90
C SER A 501 -1.02 -28.23 -6.78
N THR A 502 -0.65 -28.61 -5.55
CA THR A 502 -1.38 -28.22 -4.35
C THR A 502 -1.06 -26.79 -3.94
N ARG A 503 0.23 -26.39 -3.90
CA ARG A 503 0.65 -25.06 -3.40
C ARG A 503 0.11 -23.90 -4.25
N THR A 504 0.32 -23.92 -5.57
CA THR A 504 -0.17 -22.85 -6.44
C THR A 504 -1.70 -22.79 -6.37
N ARG A 505 -2.38 -23.93 -6.40
CA ARG A 505 -3.85 -23.99 -6.30
C ARG A 505 -4.35 -23.37 -4.99
N CYS A 506 -3.84 -23.84 -3.85
CA CYS A 506 -4.25 -23.33 -2.54
C CYS A 506 -3.96 -21.84 -2.39
N ALA A 507 -2.84 -21.35 -2.92
CA ALA A 507 -2.52 -19.92 -2.90
C ALA A 507 -3.55 -19.09 -3.68
N PHE A 508 -3.94 -19.50 -4.89
CA PHE A 508 -4.99 -18.80 -5.65
C PHE A 508 -6.36 -18.90 -4.97
N GLU A 509 -6.77 -20.09 -4.50
CA GLU A 509 -8.07 -20.28 -3.84
C GLU A 509 -8.20 -19.43 -2.56
N VAL A 510 -7.16 -19.43 -1.71
CA VAL A 510 -7.17 -18.66 -0.46
C VAL A 510 -7.03 -17.15 -0.75
N ALA A 511 -6.22 -16.75 -1.75
CA ALA A 511 -6.12 -15.35 -2.18
C ALA A 511 -7.48 -14.80 -2.63
N ALA A 512 -8.17 -15.54 -3.49
CA ALA A 512 -9.50 -15.21 -3.99
C ALA A 512 -10.52 -15.13 -2.85
N ALA A 513 -10.54 -16.13 -1.97
CA ALA A 513 -11.47 -16.18 -0.84
C ALA A 513 -11.25 -15.03 0.17
N ASP A 514 -10.00 -14.66 0.43
CA ASP A 514 -9.67 -13.51 1.28
C ASP A 514 -10.21 -12.19 0.71
N GLU A 515 -10.25 -12.07 -0.61
CA GLU A 515 -10.73 -10.88 -1.33
C GLU A 515 -12.17 -10.99 -1.85
N GLY A 516 -12.90 -12.06 -1.54
CA GLY A 516 -14.32 -12.22 -1.84
C GLY A 516 -14.65 -12.72 -3.26
N ALA A 517 -13.65 -13.19 -4.02
CA ALA A 517 -13.86 -13.81 -5.32
C ALA A 517 -14.19 -15.31 -5.19
N HIS A 518 -14.98 -15.81 -6.13
CA HIS A 518 -15.30 -17.24 -6.27
C HIS A 518 -14.34 -17.91 -7.24
N VAL A 519 -13.93 -19.14 -6.95
CA VAL A 519 -12.98 -19.90 -7.77
C VAL A 519 -13.62 -21.19 -8.30
N THR A 520 -13.46 -21.43 -9.60
CA THR A 520 -13.69 -22.75 -10.21
C THR A 520 -12.35 -23.39 -10.55
N PHE A 521 -12.14 -24.63 -10.13
CA PHE A 521 -10.92 -25.38 -10.43
C PHE A 521 -11.19 -26.43 -11.52
N LEU A 522 -10.39 -26.42 -12.60
CA LEU A 522 -10.49 -27.33 -13.73
C LEU A 522 -9.19 -28.14 -13.89
N THR A 523 -9.29 -29.46 -13.70
CA THR A 523 -8.19 -30.42 -13.90
C THR A 523 -8.25 -31.15 -15.23
N ASN A 524 -9.45 -31.27 -15.80
CA ASN A 524 -9.73 -32.08 -16.99
C ASN A 524 -10.31 -31.20 -18.11
N SER A 525 -9.66 -30.10 -18.43
CA SER A 525 -10.10 -29.24 -19.53
C SER A 525 -9.90 -29.96 -20.87
N GLN A 526 -10.82 -29.74 -21.82
CA GLN A 526 -10.72 -30.27 -23.19
C GLN A 526 -9.83 -29.38 -24.09
N LEU A 527 -9.08 -28.47 -23.47
CA LEU A 527 -8.18 -27.52 -24.12
C LEU A 527 -7.22 -28.24 -25.06
N GLY A 528 -7.34 -27.94 -26.36
CA GLY A 528 -6.49 -28.52 -27.39
C GLY A 528 -6.77 -29.99 -27.72
N LYS A 529 -7.74 -30.64 -27.07
CA LYS A 529 -8.11 -32.05 -27.32
C LYS A 529 -9.35 -32.19 -28.19
N LYS A 530 -10.48 -31.60 -27.76
CA LYS A 530 -11.76 -31.63 -28.49
C LYS A 530 -12.24 -30.25 -28.93
N GLU A 531 -11.70 -29.21 -28.33
CA GLU A 531 -12.04 -27.81 -28.59
C GLU A 531 -10.75 -27.00 -28.72
N SER A 532 -10.75 -26.03 -29.64
CA SER A 532 -9.56 -25.20 -29.85
C SER A 532 -9.27 -24.34 -28.60
N LEU A 533 -8.00 -23.99 -28.43
CA LEU A 533 -7.55 -23.10 -27.36
C LEU A 533 -8.24 -21.73 -27.46
N GLU A 534 -8.40 -21.22 -28.68
CA GLU A 534 -9.07 -19.95 -28.95
C GLU A 534 -10.55 -19.98 -28.52
N ASP A 535 -11.30 -21.01 -28.92
CA ASP A 535 -12.72 -21.13 -28.60
C ASP A 535 -12.91 -21.26 -27.08
N THR A 536 -12.10 -22.11 -26.45
CA THR A 536 -12.14 -22.28 -24.99
C THR A 536 -11.84 -20.97 -24.26
N ALA A 537 -10.80 -20.25 -24.70
CA ALA A 537 -10.44 -18.95 -24.11
C ALA A 537 -11.59 -17.93 -24.22
N ARG A 538 -12.21 -17.82 -25.40
CA ARG A 538 -13.34 -16.92 -25.66
C ARG A 538 -14.58 -17.28 -24.84
N VAL A 539 -14.84 -18.56 -24.61
CA VAL A 539 -15.95 -19.03 -23.77
C VAL A 539 -15.66 -18.71 -22.30
N LEU A 540 -14.49 -19.07 -21.79
CA LEU A 540 -14.13 -18.83 -20.39
C LEU A 540 -14.10 -17.34 -20.04
N GLY A 541 -13.59 -16.48 -20.93
CA GLY A 541 -13.58 -15.03 -20.72
C GLY A 541 -14.96 -14.36 -20.74
N ARG A 542 -16.02 -15.07 -21.17
CA ARG A 542 -17.42 -14.61 -21.03
C ARG A 542 -18.05 -15.00 -19.70
N PHE A 543 -17.52 -16.03 -19.03
CA PHE A 543 -18.04 -16.56 -17.77
C PHE A 543 -17.28 -16.04 -16.55
N TYR A 544 -15.96 -15.90 -16.68
CA TYR A 544 -15.05 -15.59 -15.60
C TYR A 544 -14.43 -14.20 -15.81
N ASP A 545 -14.15 -13.52 -14.71
CA ASP A 545 -13.46 -12.23 -14.67
C ASP A 545 -11.94 -12.36 -14.79
N GLY A 546 -11.37 -13.54 -14.51
CA GLY A 546 -9.93 -13.80 -14.62
C GLY A 546 -9.60 -15.30 -14.72
N ILE A 547 -8.44 -15.62 -15.28
CA ILE A 547 -8.02 -17.00 -15.56
C ILE A 547 -6.62 -17.24 -14.98
N GLY A 548 -6.47 -18.19 -14.06
CA GLY A 548 -5.17 -18.73 -13.67
C GLY A 548 -4.84 -19.95 -14.52
N PHE A 549 -3.64 -20.02 -15.08
CA PHE A 549 -3.18 -21.16 -15.88
C PHE A 549 -1.89 -21.76 -15.31
N ARG A 550 -1.82 -23.08 -15.23
CA ARG A 550 -0.60 -23.84 -14.93
C ARG A 550 -0.49 -25.03 -15.88
N GLY A 551 0.56 -25.08 -16.67
CA GLY A 551 0.72 -26.13 -17.68
C GLY A 551 2.14 -26.24 -18.21
N TYR A 552 2.24 -26.65 -19.48
CA TYR A 552 3.50 -26.93 -20.16
C TYR A 552 3.94 -25.72 -20.99
N ALA A 553 3.35 -25.54 -22.17
CA ALA A 553 3.77 -24.57 -23.18
C ALA A 553 3.41 -23.11 -22.82
N GLN A 554 4.36 -22.20 -23.05
CA GLN A 554 4.18 -20.76 -22.83
C GLN A 554 3.17 -20.17 -23.84
N GLU A 555 3.14 -20.69 -25.06
CA GLU A 555 2.22 -20.28 -26.12
C GLU A 555 0.77 -20.51 -25.70
N THR A 556 0.50 -21.53 -24.88
CA THR A 556 -0.84 -21.81 -24.37
C THR A 556 -1.34 -20.67 -23.49
N VAL A 557 -0.52 -20.18 -22.56
CA VAL A 557 -0.93 -19.09 -21.66
C VAL A 557 -1.02 -17.75 -22.40
N GLU A 558 -0.16 -17.52 -23.38
CA GLU A 558 -0.21 -16.34 -24.23
C GLU A 558 -1.46 -16.29 -25.12
N ALA A 559 -1.86 -17.43 -25.69
CA ALA A 559 -3.10 -17.53 -26.45
C ALA A 559 -4.34 -17.40 -25.55
N LEU A 560 -4.35 -17.96 -24.33
CA LEU A 560 -5.41 -17.69 -23.35
C LEU A 560 -5.54 -16.18 -23.07
N ALA A 561 -4.42 -15.48 -22.87
CA ALA A 561 -4.42 -14.04 -22.65
C ALA A 561 -4.91 -13.25 -23.87
N ARG A 562 -4.53 -13.68 -25.07
CA ARG A 562 -4.91 -13.03 -26.33
C ARG A 562 -6.41 -13.13 -26.63
N TYR A 563 -7.01 -14.29 -26.36
CA TYR A 563 -8.37 -14.61 -26.83
C TYR A 563 -9.47 -14.48 -25.76
N SER A 564 -9.13 -14.55 -24.47
CA SER A 564 -10.14 -14.52 -23.40
C SER A 564 -10.75 -13.13 -23.15
N GLY A 565 -9.99 -12.05 -23.34
CA GLY A 565 -10.45 -10.69 -23.06
C GLY A 565 -10.54 -10.35 -21.56
N VAL A 566 -9.96 -11.20 -20.70
CA VAL A 566 -9.85 -11.00 -19.24
C VAL A 566 -8.41 -11.23 -18.79
N PRO A 567 -7.99 -10.71 -17.61
CA PRO A 567 -6.65 -10.98 -17.07
C PRO A 567 -6.36 -12.47 -16.95
N VAL A 568 -5.19 -12.87 -17.46
CA VAL A 568 -4.66 -14.23 -17.36
C VAL A 568 -3.37 -14.22 -16.54
N TRP A 569 -3.24 -15.13 -15.59
CA TRP A 569 -2.06 -15.25 -14.73
C TRP A 569 -1.36 -16.58 -14.93
N ASN A 570 -0.07 -16.51 -15.26
CA ASN A 570 0.79 -17.66 -15.36
C ASN A 570 1.19 -18.14 -13.95
N GLY A 571 0.58 -19.25 -13.54
CA GLY A 571 0.87 -19.97 -12.31
C GLY A 571 2.08 -20.90 -12.41
N LEU A 572 2.50 -21.29 -13.64
CA LEU A 572 3.76 -21.94 -14.04
C LEU A 572 3.64 -22.46 -15.48
N THR A 573 4.68 -22.27 -16.27
CA THR A 573 4.95 -22.92 -17.57
C THR A 573 6.35 -23.55 -17.56
N ASP A 574 6.71 -24.26 -18.62
CA ASP A 574 8.06 -24.82 -18.79
C ASP A 574 9.12 -23.72 -18.93
N GLU A 575 8.74 -22.52 -19.37
CA GLU A 575 9.66 -21.38 -19.55
C GLU A 575 9.79 -20.50 -18.31
N CYS A 576 8.71 -20.24 -17.57
CA CYS A 576 8.77 -19.30 -16.44
C CYS A 576 7.75 -19.56 -15.32
N HIS A 577 8.07 -19.04 -14.14
CA HIS A 577 7.25 -19.09 -12.93
C HIS A 577 7.22 -17.71 -12.25
N PRO A 578 6.55 -16.70 -12.85
CA PRO A 578 6.67 -15.31 -12.41
C PRO A 578 6.08 -15.04 -11.02
N THR A 579 5.07 -15.82 -10.60
CA THR A 579 4.48 -15.70 -9.26
C THR A 579 5.36 -16.25 -8.14
N GLN A 580 6.24 -17.21 -8.44
CA GLN A 580 7.24 -17.73 -7.50
C GLN A 580 8.32 -16.67 -7.26
N ALA A 581 8.91 -16.14 -8.34
CA ALA A 581 9.94 -15.10 -8.26
C ALA A 581 9.51 -13.88 -7.41
N LEU A 582 8.24 -13.46 -7.50
CA LEU A 582 7.71 -12.41 -6.62
C LEU A 582 7.75 -12.80 -5.13
N ALA A 583 7.37 -14.05 -4.81
CA ALA A 583 7.39 -14.54 -3.43
C ALA A 583 8.84 -14.69 -2.92
N ASP A 584 9.76 -15.12 -3.78
CA ASP A 584 11.18 -15.27 -3.45
C ASP A 584 11.78 -13.92 -3.06
N VAL A 585 11.60 -12.90 -3.91
CA VAL A 585 12.09 -11.55 -3.63
C VAL A 585 11.40 -10.94 -2.43
N MET A 586 10.08 -11.14 -2.27
CA MET A 586 9.37 -10.69 -1.07
C MET A 586 9.98 -11.29 0.20
N THR A 587 10.32 -12.59 0.18
CA THR A 587 10.96 -13.28 1.31
C THR A 587 12.36 -12.73 1.58
N ILE A 588 13.14 -12.49 0.52
CA ILE A 588 14.45 -11.84 0.63
C ILE A 588 14.33 -10.45 1.26
N GLU A 589 13.33 -9.63 0.88
CA GLU A 589 13.10 -8.31 1.50
C GLU A 589 12.72 -8.39 2.99
N GLU A 590 12.08 -9.48 3.43
CA GLU A 590 11.69 -9.68 4.83
C GLU A 590 12.87 -10.04 5.73
N TYR A 591 13.84 -10.79 5.20
CA TYR A 591 14.92 -11.39 5.98
C TYR A 591 16.28 -10.73 5.77
N VAL A 592 16.61 -10.30 4.55
CA VAL A 592 17.89 -9.66 4.23
C VAL A 592 17.80 -8.16 4.50
N ARG A 593 18.59 -7.67 5.47
CA ARG A 593 18.62 -6.25 5.86
C ARG A 593 19.49 -5.39 4.93
N LYS A 594 19.30 -5.55 3.61
CA LYS A 594 20.00 -4.80 2.57
C LYS A 594 19.00 -4.33 1.50
N PRO A 595 19.24 -3.19 0.84
CA PRO A 595 18.52 -2.88 -0.38
C PRO A 595 18.72 -4.00 -1.41
N LEU A 596 17.68 -4.37 -2.17
CA LEU A 596 17.76 -5.44 -3.17
C LEU A 596 18.94 -5.26 -4.15
N SER A 597 19.30 -4.03 -4.49
CA SER A 597 20.44 -3.74 -5.37
C SER A 597 21.82 -4.12 -4.79
N GLN A 598 21.87 -4.50 -3.51
CA GLN A 598 23.08 -4.95 -2.80
C GLN A 598 22.97 -6.42 -2.36
N VAL A 599 21.87 -7.09 -2.71
CA VAL A 599 21.64 -8.50 -2.38
C VAL A 599 22.30 -9.38 -3.43
N LYS A 600 23.08 -10.37 -2.98
CA LYS A 600 23.59 -11.46 -3.81
C LYS A 600 22.70 -12.69 -3.65
N LEU A 601 21.94 -13.02 -4.69
CA LEU A 601 21.13 -14.24 -4.81
C LEU A 601 21.90 -15.26 -5.67
N VAL A 602 22.12 -16.45 -5.12
CA VAL A 602 22.85 -17.52 -5.80
C VAL A 602 21.93 -18.72 -6.00
N PHE A 603 21.69 -19.09 -7.25
CA PHE A 603 20.99 -20.32 -7.61
C PHE A 603 22.00 -21.45 -7.87
N VAL A 604 21.82 -22.60 -7.25
CA VAL A 604 22.70 -23.76 -7.38
C VAL A 604 21.91 -24.92 -7.99
N GLY A 605 22.37 -25.46 -9.13
CA GLY A 605 21.77 -26.64 -9.76
C GLY A 605 21.45 -26.47 -11.26
N ASP A 606 20.25 -26.87 -11.70
CA ASP A 606 19.83 -26.74 -13.11
C ASP A 606 19.33 -25.31 -13.42
N ALA A 607 20.22 -24.46 -13.92
CA ALA A 607 19.92 -23.06 -14.21
C ALA A 607 19.05 -22.86 -15.48
N ARG A 608 18.73 -23.93 -16.24
CA ARG A 608 17.80 -23.86 -17.38
C ARG A 608 16.34 -23.95 -16.95
N ASN A 609 16.06 -24.35 -15.72
CA ASN A 609 14.69 -24.54 -15.28
C ASN A 609 13.92 -23.21 -15.19
N ASN A 610 12.60 -23.29 -15.15
CA ASN A 610 11.71 -22.13 -15.11
C ASN A 610 11.91 -21.24 -13.87
N VAL A 611 12.33 -21.81 -12.73
CA VAL A 611 12.57 -21.08 -11.48
C VAL A 611 13.84 -20.25 -11.59
N ALA A 612 14.98 -20.84 -11.94
CA ALA A 612 16.25 -20.16 -12.13
C ALA A 612 16.13 -19.04 -13.18
N ARG A 613 15.46 -19.32 -14.32
CA ARG A 613 15.16 -18.31 -15.35
C ARG A 613 14.34 -17.15 -14.78
N SER A 614 13.33 -17.42 -13.96
CA SER A 614 12.50 -16.38 -13.36
C SER A 614 13.24 -15.56 -12.29
N LEU A 615 14.09 -16.20 -11.49
CA LEU A 615 14.96 -15.55 -10.52
C LEU A 615 16.01 -14.65 -11.19
N LEU A 616 16.58 -15.11 -12.31
CA LEU A 616 17.50 -14.33 -13.12
C LEU A 616 16.81 -13.06 -13.65
N VAL A 617 15.61 -13.19 -14.23
CA VAL A 617 14.87 -12.05 -14.79
C VAL A 617 14.44 -11.07 -13.70
N ILE A 618 13.92 -11.53 -12.56
CA ILE A 618 13.51 -10.60 -11.48
C ILE A 618 14.73 -9.88 -10.88
N SER A 619 15.84 -10.58 -10.74
CA SER A 619 17.11 -10.00 -10.26
C SER A 619 17.61 -8.92 -11.23
N ALA A 620 17.58 -9.21 -12.53
CA ALA A 620 17.91 -8.26 -13.58
C ALA A 620 16.99 -7.02 -13.53
N LYS A 621 15.68 -7.20 -13.33
CA LYS A 621 14.70 -6.10 -13.24
C LYS A 621 14.86 -5.25 -11.98
N LEU A 622 15.30 -5.84 -10.86
CA LEU A 622 15.37 -5.14 -9.57
C LEU A 622 16.76 -4.63 -9.20
N GLY A 623 17.78 -4.91 -10.02
CA GLY A 623 19.15 -4.43 -9.81
C GLY A 623 19.98 -5.33 -8.90
N MET A 624 19.56 -6.58 -8.67
CA MET A 624 20.22 -7.51 -7.76
C MET A 624 21.49 -8.11 -8.39
N HIS A 625 22.34 -8.72 -7.57
CA HIS A 625 23.43 -9.57 -8.05
C HIS A 625 22.93 -11.02 -8.09
N PHE A 626 22.74 -11.56 -9.29
CA PHE A 626 22.35 -12.95 -9.51
C PHE A 626 23.55 -13.78 -9.96
N VAL A 627 23.77 -14.91 -9.30
CA VAL A 627 24.77 -15.91 -9.71
C VAL A 627 24.09 -17.25 -9.94
N ALA A 628 24.32 -17.88 -11.08
CA ALA A 628 23.99 -19.29 -11.29
C ALA A 628 25.26 -20.12 -11.15
N VAL A 629 25.28 -21.01 -10.17
CA VAL A 629 26.32 -22.02 -9.96
C VAL A 629 25.79 -23.33 -10.52
N CYS A 630 26.20 -23.65 -11.75
CA CYS A 630 25.64 -24.78 -12.49
C CYS A 630 26.68 -25.43 -13.41
N PRO A 631 26.55 -26.75 -13.67
CA PRO A 631 27.34 -27.40 -14.71
C PRO A 631 27.16 -26.69 -16.07
N PRO A 632 28.19 -26.57 -16.93
CA PRO A 632 28.09 -25.86 -18.20
C PRO A 632 26.98 -26.40 -19.13
N ALA A 633 26.68 -27.70 -19.05
CA ALA A 633 25.59 -28.33 -19.81
C ALA A 633 24.18 -27.86 -19.37
N LEU A 634 24.08 -27.29 -18.16
CA LEU A 634 22.85 -26.81 -17.53
C LEU A 634 22.84 -25.29 -17.35
N SER A 635 23.70 -24.57 -18.06
CA SER A 635 23.67 -23.12 -18.13
C SER A 635 22.45 -22.63 -18.91
N PRO A 636 21.90 -21.44 -18.59
CA PRO A 636 20.78 -20.88 -19.34
C PRO A 636 21.15 -20.62 -20.81
N ASP A 637 20.16 -20.70 -21.70
CA ASP A 637 20.36 -20.50 -23.14
C ASP A 637 20.98 -19.11 -23.44
N ALA A 638 21.92 -19.05 -24.38
CA ALA A 638 22.64 -17.82 -24.71
C ALA A 638 21.71 -16.66 -25.12
N GLU A 639 20.65 -16.95 -25.87
CA GLU A 639 19.63 -15.95 -26.25
C GLU A 639 18.88 -15.40 -25.04
N PHE A 640 18.55 -16.26 -24.07
CA PHE A 640 17.88 -15.86 -22.84
C PHE A 640 18.79 -15.00 -21.96
N LEU A 641 20.07 -15.38 -21.82
CA LEU A 641 21.07 -14.60 -21.11
C LEU A 641 21.25 -13.22 -21.73
N ALA A 642 21.42 -13.13 -23.05
CA ALA A 642 21.57 -11.86 -23.75
C ALA A 642 20.37 -10.91 -23.49
N ARG A 643 19.15 -11.45 -23.51
CA ARG A 643 17.92 -10.70 -23.20
C ARG A 643 17.90 -10.21 -21.75
N ALA A 644 18.35 -11.02 -20.80
CA ALA A 644 18.38 -10.64 -19.40
C ALA A 644 19.50 -9.63 -19.09
N GLU A 645 20.66 -9.76 -19.71
CA GLU A 645 21.77 -8.80 -19.64
C GLU A 645 21.37 -7.43 -20.20
N GLU A 646 20.57 -7.40 -21.26
CA GLU A 646 19.99 -6.16 -21.78
C GLU A 646 19.12 -5.45 -20.72
N VAL A 647 18.30 -6.20 -19.98
CA VAL A 647 17.53 -5.66 -18.86
C VAL A 647 18.46 -5.19 -17.73
N ALA A 648 19.48 -5.98 -17.39
CA ALA A 648 20.43 -5.68 -16.33
C ALA A 648 21.21 -4.39 -16.56
N ARG A 649 21.57 -4.10 -17.83
CA ARG A 649 22.22 -2.83 -18.22
C ARG A 649 21.39 -1.60 -17.83
N GLY A 650 20.06 -1.70 -17.83
CA GLY A 650 19.17 -0.61 -17.45
C GLY A 650 19.01 -0.40 -15.93
N THR A 651 19.37 -1.39 -15.11
CA THR A 651 19.11 -1.41 -13.66
C THR A 651 20.39 -1.43 -12.82
N GLY A 652 21.52 -1.77 -13.42
CA GLY A 652 22.79 -2.00 -12.73
C GLY A 652 22.91 -3.38 -12.09
N ALA A 653 21.99 -4.31 -12.40
CA ALA A 653 22.09 -5.69 -11.95
C ALA A 653 23.37 -6.36 -12.47
N ARG A 654 23.88 -7.31 -11.71
CA ARG A 654 25.02 -8.15 -12.10
C ARG A 654 24.52 -9.58 -12.28
N ILE A 655 24.89 -10.19 -13.40
CA ILE A 655 24.55 -11.57 -13.72
C ILE A 655 25.87 -12.31 -13.94
N GLU A 656 26.06 -13.40 -13.22
CA GLU A 656 27.23 -14.26 -13.32
C GLU A 656 26.79 -15.72 -13.48
N ILE A 657 27.43 -16.46 -14.37
CA ILE A 657 27.20 -17.89 -14.56
C ILE A 657 28.56 -18.56 -14.39
N THR A 658 28.65 -19.54 -13.51
CA THR A 658 29.89 -20.25 -13.19
C THR A 658 29.60 -21.71 -12.86
N ASP A 659 30.55 -22.59 -13.10
CA ASP A 659 30.55 -23.98 -12.62
C ASP A 659 31.39 -24.14 -11.34
N ASP A 660 32.03 -23.07 -10.88
CA ASP A 660 32.76 -23.04 -9.61
C ASP A 660 31.83 -22.79 -8.43
N LEU A 661 31.85 -23.72 -7.47
CA LEU A 661 31.14 -23.62 -6.21
C LEU A 661 31.58 -22.40 -5.36
N ASP A 662 32.76 -21.81 -5.58
CA ASP A 662 33.15 -20.53 -4.95
C ASP A 662 32.26 -19.35 -5.38
N GLY A 663 31.44 -19.52 -6.43
CA GLY A 663 30.40 -18.56 -6.80
C GLY A 663 29.41 -18.24 -5.66
N VAL A 664 29.31 -19.11 -4.65
CA VAL A 664 28.47 -18.89 -3.45
C VAL A 664 29.06 -17.89 -2.44
N GLU A 665 30.33 -17.49 -2.56
CA GLU A 665 30.98 -16.60 -1.59
C GLU A 665 30.24 -15.26 -1.48
N GLY A 666 29.94 -14.83 -0.25
CA GLY A 666 29.20 -13.61 0.05
C GLY A 666 27.71 -13.67 -0.32
N ALA A 667 27.13 -14.84 -0.57
CA ALA A 667 25.70 -14.97 -0.83
C ALA A 667 24.87 -14.48 0.36
N ASP A 668 23.83 -13.69 0.08
CA ASP A 668 22.80 -13.34 1.05
C ASP A 668 21.68 -14.38 1.05
N ALA A 669 21.43 -14.98 -0.11
CA ALA A 669 20.43 -16.01 -0.32
C ALA A 669 21.00 -17.09 -1.25
N LEU A 670 20.98 -18.34 -0.79
CA LEU A 670 21.18 -19.54 -1.59
C LEU A 670 19.84 -20.15 -1.94
N TYR A 671 19.70 -20.53 -3.21
CA TYR A 671 18.48 -21.10 -3.76
C TYR A 671 18.82 -22.38 -4.52
N THR A 672 18.03 -23.43 -4.36
CA THR A 672 18.09 -24.61 -5.25
C THR A 672 16.68 -25.11 -5.57
N ASP A 673 16.58 -26.04 -6.51
CA ASP A 673 15.34 -26.70 -6.89
C ASP A 673 15.64 -28.15 -7.31
N VAL A 674 14.58 -28.95 -7.42
CA VAL A 674 14.69 -30.36 -7.80
C VAL A 674 15.45 -30.53 -9.12
N TRP A 675 16.37 -31.47 -9.14
CA TRP A 675 17.21 -31.76 -10.32
C TRP A 675 16.44 -32.40 -11.49
N VAL A 676 15.28 -32.97 -11.18
CA VAL A 676 14.43 -33.69 -12.12
C VAL A 676 12.99 -33.28 -11.88
N SER A 677 12.33 -32.79 -12.95
CA SER A 677 10.92 -32.44 -12.88
C SER A 677 10.03 -33.70 -12.89
N MET A 678 8.81 -33.56 -12.39
CA MET A 678 7.80 -34.63 -12.50
C MET A 678 7.58 -35.02 -13.96
N GLY A 679 7.81 -36.29 -14.30
CA GLY A 679 7.70 -36.84 -15.66
C GLY A 679 9.03 -37.03 -16.40
N GLU A 680 10.17 -36.67 -15.80
CA GLU A 680 11.51 -36.86 -16.38
C GLU A 680 12.31 -38.01 -15.72
N GLU A 681 11.63 -39.04 -15.25
CA GLU A 681 12.21 -40.17 -14.50
C GLU A 681 13.33 -40.91 -15.24
N GLU A 682 13.29 -40.89 -16.58
CA GLU A 682 14.31 -41.47 -17.44
C GLU A 682 15.66 -40.74 -17.35
N LYS A 683 15.65 -39.43 -17.05
CA LYS A 683 16.84 -38.59 -16.94
C LYS A 683 17.47 -38.62 -15.54
N LEU A 684 16.83 -39.29 -14.58
CA LEU A 684 17.17 -39.24 -13.16
C LEU A 684 18.63 -39.61 -12.88
N GLU A 685 19.14 -40.67 -13.51
CA GLU A 685 20.51 -41.13 -13.32
C GLU A 685 21.55 -40.15 -13.88
N GLU A 686 21.32 -39.61 -15.08
CA GLU A 686 22.18 -38.61 -15.70
C GLU A 686 22.24 -37.34 -14.86
N ARG A 687 21.07 -36.86 -14.41
CA ARG A 687 20.95 -35.63 -13.60
C ARG A 687 21.61 -35.77 -12.24
N ILE A 688 21.44 -36.91 -11.57
CA ILE A 688 22.12 -37.19 -10.29
C ILE A 688 23.64 -37.08 -10.48
N ARG A 689 24.22 -37.76 -11.47
CA ARG A 689 25.68 -37.72 -11.70
C ARG A 689 26.20 -36.31 -11.97
N LEU A 690 25.42 -35.49 -12.68
CA LEU A 690 25.82 -34.15 -13.09
C LEU A 690 25.67 -33.12 -11.95
N LEU A 691 24.65 -33.28 -11.10
CA LEU A 691 24.26 -32.29 -10.10
C LEU A 691 24.60 -32.65 -8.65
N GLU A 692 25.00 -33.89 -8.38
CA GLU A 692 25.44 -34.30 -7.04
C GLU A 692 26.56 -33.42 -6.45
N PRO A 693 27.58 -32.98 -7.21
CA PRO A 693 28.57 -32.02 -6.71
C PRO A 693 28.00 -30.65 -6.31
N TYR A 694 26.78 -30.33 -6.73
CA TYR A 694 26.09 -29.06 -6.53
C TYR A 694 25.00 -29.15 -5.45
N ARG A 695 24.93 -30.26 -4.67
CA ARG A 695 24.01 -30.38 -3.54
C ARG A 695 24.27 -29.26 -2.53
N VAL A 696 23.19 -28.62 -2.08
CA VAL A 696 23.25 -27.65 -0.99
C VAL A 696 23.31 -28.38 0.35
N ASP A 697 24.51 -28.48 0.90
CA ASP A 697 24.77 -29.01 2.23
C ASP A 697 25.36 -27.93 3.16
N MET A 698 25.61 -28.28 4.42
CA MET A 698 26.18 -27.32 5.39
C MET A 698 27.59 -26.86 5.02
N ALA A 699 28.35 -27.65 4.24
CA ALA A 699 29.65 -27.24 3.75
C ALA A 699 29.51 -26.11 2.72
N LEU A 700 28.53 -26.20 1.81
CA LEU A 700 28.22 -25.14 0.87
C LEU A 700 27.67 -23.88 1.55
N ILE A 701 26.80 -24.05 2.57
CA ILE A 701 26.36 -22.94 3.43
C ILE A 701 27.56 -22.24 4.08
N ALA A 702 28.50 -22.99 4.65
CA ALA A 702 29.70 -22.43 5.27
C ALA A 702 30.61 -21.72 4.25
N ARG A 703 30.70 -22.25 3.02
CA ARG A 703 31.48 -21.68 1.92
C ARG A 703 31.01 -20.28 1.50
N THR A 704 29.76 -19.91 1.80
CA THR A 704 29.28 -18.55 1.57
C THR A 704 30.03 -17.50 2.40
N GLY A 705 30.65 -17.89 3.52
CA GLY A 705 31.26 -16.95 4.46
C GLY A 705 30.27 -16.01 5.17
N ASN A 706 28.96 -16.18 4.93
CA ASN A 706 27.90 -15.37 5.54
C ASN A 706 27.12 -16.22 6.57
N PRO A 707 27.29 -15.97 7.88
CA PRO A 707 26.61 -16.76 8.92
C PRO A 707 25.09 -16.55 8.95
N GLU A 708 24.59 -15.50 8.30
CA GLU A 708 23.16 -15.15 8.20
C GLU A 708 22.60 -15.43 6.79
N VAL A 709 23.29 -16.26 5.98
CA VAL A 709 22.78 -16.64 4.65
C VAL A 709 21.43 -17.34 4.77
N LEU A 710 20.53 -16.99 3.86
CA LEU A 710 19.23 -17.65 3.74
C LEU A 710 19.31 -18.83 2.79
N PHE A 711 18.57 -19.89 3.10
CA PHE A 711 18.30 -21.00 2.20
C PHE A 711 16.83 -20.93 1.75
N LEU A 712 16.63 -20.88 0.43
CA LEU A 712 15.33 -20.82 -0.24
C LEU A 712 15.16 -22.02 -1.19
N HIS A 713 13.91 -22.43 -1.38
CA HIS A 713 13.54 -23.56 -2.21
C HIS A 713 12.02 -23.52 -2.49
N CYS A 714 11.61 -23.51 -3.76
CA CYS A 714 10.19 -23.36 -4.17
C CYS A 714 9.25 -24.50 -3.75
N LEU A 715 9.84 -25.64 -3.45
CA LEU A 715 9.21 -26.90 -3.06
C LEU A 715 8.43 -27.54 -4.24
N PRO A 716 8.32 -28.88 -4.31
CA PRO A 716 8.70 -29.87 -3.29
C PRO A 716 10.22 -30.06 -3.28
N SER A 717 10.77 -30.60 -2.22
CA SER A 717 12.21 -30.88 -2.10
C SER A 717 12.41 -32.36 -1.76
N PHE A 718 13.47 -32.96 -2.30
CA PHE A 718 13.96 -34.30 -2.01
C PHE A 718 15.08 -34.25 -0.95
N HIS A 719 14.75 -33.70 0.22
CA HIS A 719 15.66 -33.63 1.37
C HIS A 719 15.60 -34.86 2.26
N ASP A 720 14.64 -35.78 2.08
CA ASP A 720 14.53 -37.02 2.85
C ASP A 720 13.86 -38.17 2.06
N THR A 721 13.76 -39.35 2.70
CA THR A 721 13.14 -40.56 2.13
C THR A 721 11.68 -40.74 2.56
N ASN A 722 11.00 -39.72 3.06
CA ASN A 722 9.62 -39.82 3.54
C ASN A 722 8.57 -39.71 2.42
N THR A 723 9.00 -39.58 1.17
CA THR A 723 8.13 -39.57 -0.02
C THR A 723 8.32 -40.86 -0.83
N GLU A 724 7.33 -41.24 -1.62
CA GLU A 724 7.42 -42.42 -2.50
C GLU A 724 8.59 -42.30 -3.49
N MET A 725 8.76 -41.12 -4.08
CA MET A 725 9.89 -40.82 -4.96
C MET A 725 11.22 -40.79 -4.22
N GLY A 726 11.30 -40.23 -3.01
CA GLY A 726 12.51 -40.27 -2.19
C GLY A 726 12.94 -41.69 -1.83
N ARG A 727 11.98 -42.57 -1.50
CA ARG A 727 12.25 -44.01 -1.30
C ARG A 727 12.72 -44.68 -2.58
N LEU A 728 12.08 -44.41 -3.73
CA LEU A 728 12.48 -44.96 -5.01
C LEU A 728 13.92 -44.57 -5.37
N VAL A 729 14.29 -43.30 -5.18
CA VAL A 729 15.65 -42.80 -5.41
C VAL A 729 16.64 -43.50 -4.46
N TYR A 730 16.28 -43.66 -3.19
CA TYR A 730 17.11 -44.34 -2.21
C TYR A 730 17.31 -45.83 -2.55
N GLU A 731 16.24 -46.54 -2.91
CA GLU A 731 16.29 -47.96 -3.29
C GLU A 731 17.11 -48.18 -4.56
N ARG A 732 17.00 -47.27 -5.54
CA ARG A 732 17.65 -47.43 -6.85
C ARG A 732 19.08 -46.91 -6.91
N PHE A 733 19.39 -45.83 -6.18
CA PHE A 733 20.68 -45.14 -6.27
C PHE A 733 21.43 -45.05 -4.93
N GLY A 734 20.82 -45.45 -3.81
CA GLY A 734 21.42 -45.34 -2.48
C GLY A 734 21.47 -43.92 -1.92
N ILE A 735 20.83 -42.96 -2.59
CA ILE A 735 20.87 -41.53 -2.26
C ILE A 735 19.66 -41.18 -1.40
N LYS A 736 19.91 -40.61 -0.22
CA LYS A 736 18.86 -40.23 0.74
C LYS A 736 18.31 -38.82 0.51
N GLU A 737 19.14 -37.96 -0.06
CA GLU A 737 18.92 -36.51 -0.18
C GLU A 737 19.49 -36.07 -1.53
N MET A 738 18.77 -35.25 -2.30
CA MET A 738 19.19 -34.82 -3.64
C MET A 738 19.70 -33.39 -3.63
N GLU A 739 18.88 -32.39 -3.98
CA GLU A 739 19.31 -31.01 -4.18
C GLU A 739 19.74 -30.30 -2.90
N VAL A 740 19.24 -30.75 -1.75
CA VAL A 740 19.55 -30.19 -0.44
C VAL A 740 19.60 -31.30 0.62
N SER A 741 20.47 -31.19 1.62
CA SER A 741 20.46 -32.07 2.77
C SER A 741 19.32 -31.76 3.76
N ASP A 742 18.83 -32.75 4.50
CA ASP A 742 17.80 -32.54 5.54
C ASP A 742 18.29 -31.55 6.62
N GLU A 743 19.61 -31.58 6.89
CA GLU A 743 20.25 -30.67 7.83
C GLU A 743 20.08 -29.21 7.41
N VAL A 744 20.36 -28.85 6.14
CA VAL A 744 20.15 -27.49 5.64
C VAL A 744 18.65 -27.16 5.61
N PHE A 745 17.82 -28.07 5.11
CA PHE A 745 16.39 -27.87 4.95
C PHE A 745 15.68 -27.56 6.27
N ARG A 746 16.13 -28.16 7.38
CA ARG A 746 15.60 -27.95 8.73
C ARG A 746 16.44 -26.98 9.58
N SER A 747 17.50 -26.41 9.02
CA SER A 747 18.36 -25.47 9.74
C SER A 747 17.70 -24.10 9.94
N ARG A 748 18.32 -23.27 10.77
CA ARG A 748 17.98 -21.85 10.92
C ARG A 748 18.12 -21.02 9.64
N HIS A 749 18.87 -21.52 8.65
CA HIS A 749 19.07 -20.82 7.38
C HIS A 749 17.83 -20.94 6.49
N SER A 750 17.05 -22.01 6.66
CA SER A 750 15.89 -22.33 5.85
C SER A 750 14.72 -21.40 6.14
N VAL A 751 14.23 -20.72 5.10
CA VAL A 751 13.01 -19.89 5.13
C VAL A 751 11.97 -20.38 4.11
N VAL A 752 12.06 -21.66 3.72
CA VAL A 752 11.27 -22.28 2.64
C VAL A 752 9.76 -22.28 2.92
N PHE A 753 9.36 -22.28 4.20
CA PHE A 753 7.94 -22.27 4.59
C PHE A 753 7.37 -20.85 4.55
N GLU A 754 8.16 -19.85 4.92
CA GLU A 754 7.80 -18.44 4.79
C GLU A 754 7.74 -18.01 3.32
N GLU A 755 8.67 -18.51 2.50
CA GLU A 755 8.63 -18.40 1.05
C GLU A 755 7.33 -19.00 0.49
N ALA A 756 6.98 -20.21 0.92
CA ALA A 756 5.74 -20.87 0.52
C ALA A 756 4.48 -20.11 1.00
N GLU A 757 4.48 -19.48 2.17
CA GLU A 757 3.40 -18.58 2.62
C GLU A 757 3.32 -17.34 1.72
N ASN A 758 4.46 -16.75 1.35
CA ASN A 758 4.53 -15.52 0.55
C ASN A 758 3.93 -15.67 -0.84
N ARG A 759 3.89 -16.90 -1.40
CA ARG A 759 3.13 -17.22 -2.62
C ARG A 759 1.67 -16.78 -2.56
N LEU A 760 1.01 -16.93 -1.41
CA LEU A 760 -0.37 -16.49 -1.21
C LEU A 760 -0.50 -14.97 -1.35
N HIS A 761 0.43 -14.24 -0.73
CA HIS A 761 0.38 -12.79 -0.65
C HIS A 761 0.69 -12.12 -1.98
N THR A 762 1.67 -12.65 -2.72
CA THR A 762 2.03 -12.15 -4.04
C THR A 762 0.99 -12.48 -5.11
N ILE A 763 0.42 -13.69 -5.09
CA ILE A 763 -0.72 -14.02 -5.96
C ILE A 763 -1.91 -13.10 -5.68
N LYS A 764 -2.23 -12.84 -4.40
CA LYS A 764 -3.29 -11.90 -4.03
C LYS A 764 -3.03 -10.50 -4.56
N ALA A 765 -1.79 -10.01 -4.48
CA ALA A 765 -1.41 -8.71 -5.02
C ALA A 765 -1.58 -8.65 -6.55
N VAL A 766 -1.13 -9.68 -7.27
CA VAL A 766 -1.32 -9.79 -8.74
C VAL A 766 -2.81 -9.79 -9.11
N MET A 767 -3.63 -10.61 -8.44
CA MET A 767 -5.07 -10.66 -8.68
C MET A 767 -5.73 -9.30 -8.44
N LEU A 768 -5.42 -8.65 -7.31
CA LEU A 768 -5.98 -7.34 -6.98
C LEU A 768 -5.53 -6.23 -7.93
N ALA A 769 -4.25 -6.18 -8.28
CA ALA A 769 -3.72 -5.15 -9.18
C ALA A 769 -4.30 -5.26 -10.59
N THR A 770 -4.61 -6.48 -11.04
CA THR A 770 -5.11 -6.74 -12.39
C THR A 770 -6.63 -6.77 -12.52
N LEU A 771 -7.38 -7.16 -11.49
CA LEU A 771 -8.86 -7.21 -11.49
C LEU A 771 -9.53 -6.11 -10.68
N GLY A 772 -8.84 -5.56 -9.68
CA GLY A 772 -9.37 -4.55 -8.78
C GLY A 772 -9.42 -3.18 -9.45
N ALA A 773 -10.43 -2.38 -9.09
CA ALA A 773 -10.39 -0.94 -9.31
C ALA A 773 -9.54 -0.31 -8.19
N VAL A 774 -8.22 -0.44 -8.31
CA VAL A 774 -7.24 0.12 -7.35
C VAL A 774 -6.91 1.56 -7.72
#